data_AF-A0A9D5C3N1-F1
#
_entry.id   AF-A0A9D5C3N1-F1
#
_cell.length_a   1.000
_cell.length_b   1.000
_cell.length_c   1.000
_cell.angle_alpha   90.00
_cell.angle_beta   90.00
_cell.angle_gamma   90.00
#
_symmetry.space_group_name_H-M   'P 1'
#
loop_
_entity.id
_entity.type
_entity.pdbx_description
1 polymer ?
#
loop_
_entity_poly.entity_id
_entity_poly.type
_entity_poly.pdbx_seq_one_letter_code
_entity_poly.pdbx_strand_id
1 'polypeptide(L)'
;MAGWKLWLVWIVLALVIVGGEAEEAVEEVDESGSAKGLELEQLRSKISALEHSIADNIRELKSKDDSISLLEKVASEKSVRIASLESGIESLQKKGSVDAQELLQKADARIIDLEKQVEKLKSEIQEQNRKKDALEVHVAETEKKTQEMSLKLERLQKTIEEQKHRIQKTEHALEVAEEELVRKKFEAKLKSKELTEVYGAWLPPWIVTHMDRCQDLTVTYWKENLKPTLNVFLQKVSEKSVEARKWAEPHLETAKTKWIPAAKQQLAAVTASAKPHVHSICTKTAEFYETSKSRIIPHVVKAQGIVNPYVKEAKKISEPYIHQVTTITKPYVGRAKKRLKPYTKRIIRTYKKIIKSATAYHRQVQAGIQEKLKQHEQTKPFATKELAWFLASGLLALPVFFLYRLLFGLCCKKARVPPLSVSVSTGVYLRYDLWIHVLSELQENIYTSSEGKNTACYFLSSSICSKDWLPPAPARVYTDDEIAARVVFRDIIATPFVQSNSPKIAFMFLTPGSLPFEKLWEKFFRGHEGRFSIYVHASREKPVHVSPLFIGREIRSEKVVWGKISMVNAEKRLLANALQDTDNQHFVLLSDSCVPLHDFDYVYSYLMETNISFVDCFEDPGPHGSGRYYKQMLPEIEKKEFRKGSQWFSVKRQHALLILSDSVYYTKFKLYCKPDMEGRNCYADEHYLPTLFHMVDPGGIANWSVTHVDWSEEKWHPKAYRAQDVTFELLKNITSIDESYHKTSDESKQVQQSPCLWNGMKRPCYLFARKFYPEALDNLLHLFSNYTSI
;
A
#
# COMPACT_ATOMS: atom_id res chain seq x y z
N MET A 1 -37.43 8.82 -50.47
CA MET A 1 -37.04 10.19 -50.89
C MET A 1 -35.89 10.68 -50.01
N ALA A 2 -35.17 11.72 -50.44
CA ALA A 2 -33.86 12.14 -49.95
C ALA A 2 -33.69 12.23 -48.41
N GLY A 3 -32.50 11.84 -47.92
CA GLY A 3 -32.12 11.91 -46.49
C GLY A 3 -30.83 11.14 -46.15
N TRP A 4 -30.53 10.07 -46.88
CA TRP A 4 -29.32 9.23 -46.69
C TRP A 4 -28.13 9.69 -47.56
N LYS A 5 -28.39 10.15 -48.78
CA LYS A 5 -27.34 10.40 -49.81
C LYS A 5 -26.49 11.65 -49.59
N LEU A 6 -26.76 12.48 -48.57
CA LEU A 6 -25.90 13.64 -48.23
C LEU A 6 -24.81 13.30 -47.21
N TRP A 7 -24.98 12.22 -46.42
CA TRP A 7 -24.08 11.89 -45.31
C TRP A 7 -22.83 11.13 -45.78
N LEU A 8 -22.98 10.26 -46.77
CA LEU A 8 -21.87 9.54 -47.41
C LEU A 8 -20.95 10.46 -48.24
N VAL A 9 -21.47 11.57 -48.76
CA VAL A 9 -20.68 12.54 -49.55
C VAL A 9 -19.73 13.34 -48.67
N TRP A 10 -20.10 13.62 -47.41
CA TRP A 10 -19.22 14.31 -46.46
C TRP A 10 -18.06 13.42 -45.97
N ILE A 11 -18.30 12.13 -45.77
CA ILE A 11 -17.25 11.18 -45.35
C ILE A 11 -16.22 10.95 -46.46
N VAL A 12 -16.66 10.94 -47.72
CA VAL A 12 -15.75 10.82 -48.88
C VAL A 12 -14.96 12.12 -49.14
N LEU A 13 -15.53 13.30 -48.90
CA LEU A 13 -14.76 14.56 -48.99
C LEU A 13 -13.73 14.74 -47.87
N ALA A 14 -13.98 14.18 -46.68
CA ALA A 14 -13.03 14.23 -45.56
C ALA A 14 -11.81 13.30 -45.72
N LEU A 15 -11.89 12.32 -46.63
CA LEU A 15 -10.81 11.35 -46.91
C LEU A 15 -10.01 11.67 -48.19
N VAL A 16 -10.27 12.82 -48.82
CA VAL A 16 -9.61 13.27 -50.06
C VAL A 16 -8.82 14.57 -49.87
N ILE A 17 -8.82 15.14 -48.66
CA ILE A 17 -8.02 16.33 -48.31
C ILE A 17 -7.02 15.94 -47.21
N VAL A 18 -5.74 15.94 -47.59
CA VAL A 18 -4.55 15.48 -46.82
C VAL A 18 -4.29 13.97 -46.83
N GLY A 19 -3.79 13.50 -47.97
CA GLY A 19 -2.96 12.30 -48.11
C GLY A 19 -1.97 12.50 -49.28
N GLY A 20 -0.67 12.35 -49.02
CA GLY A 20 0.46 12.63 -49.93
C GLY A 20 1.66 13.13 -49.10
N GLU A 21 2.65 12.28 -48.81
CA GLU A 21 3.90 12.07 -49.60
C GLU A 21 4.88 13.27 -49.47
N ALA A 22 6.17 13.12 -49.11
CA ALA A 22 6.95 11.94 -48.72
C ALA A 22 8.24 12.29 -47.92
N GLU A 23 8.84 11.27 -47.28
CA GLU A 23 10.26 11.01 -46.94
C GLU A 23 11.13 11.87 -45.97
N GLU A 24 11.88 11.12 -45.15
CA GLU A 24 13.15 11.34 -44.41
C GLU A 24 13.39 12.67 -43.64
N ALA A 25 13.69 12.67 -42.33
CA ALA A 25 14.87 12.03 -41.75
C ALA A 25 14.77 11.72 -40.23
N VAL A 26 15.75 10.94 -39.75
CA VAL A 26 15.93 10.31 -38.43
C VAL A 26 16.03 11.28 -37.24
N GLU A 27 15.37 10.94 -36.11
CA GLU A 27 15.93 11.09 -34.75
C GLU A 27 15.27 10.08 -33.77
N GLU A 28 16.08 9.26 -33.10
CA GLU A 28 15.64 8.25 -32.12
C GLU A 28 15.50 8.85 -30.70
N VAL A 29 14.38 8.65 -30.00
CA VAL A 29 14.33 8.70 -28.52
C VAL A 29 13.36 7.66 -27.94
N ASP A 30 13.94 6.48 -27.66
CA ASP A 30 13.81 5.63 -26.47
C ASP A 30 12.43 5.39 -25.78
N GLU A 31 12.04 4.11 -25.70
CA GLU A 31 10.73 3.65 -25.24
C GLU A 31 10.80 3.09 -23.79
N SER A 32 10.32 3.86 -22.81
CA SER A 32 10.40 3.50 -21.38
C SER A 32 9.40 2.40 -20.93
N GLY A 33 9.62 1.16 -21.38
CA GLY A 33 8.84 -0.06 -21.04
C GLY A 33 9.57 -1.10 -20.17
N SER A 34 10.71 -0.73 -19.57
CA SER A 34 11.68 -1.65 -18.93
C SER A 34 11.20 -2.31 -17.62
N ALA A 35 10.48 -3.42 -17.74
CA ALA A 35 10.47 -4.52 -16.76
C ALA A 35 9.97 -5.84 -17.37
N LYS A 36 8.85 -5.78 -18.11
CA LYS A 36 8.21 -6.98 -18.68
C LYS A 36 8.81 -7.44 -20.01
N GLY A 37 9.35 -6.52 -20.82
CA GLY A 37 10.04 -6.89 -22.06
C GLY A 37 11.25 -7.80 -21.79
N LEU A 38 12.08 -7.40 -20.81
CA LEU A 38 13.31 -8.11 -20.44
C LEU A 38 13.05 -9.55 -19.96
N GLU A 39 12.02 -9.78 -19.14
CA GLU A 39 11.63 -11.13 -18.70
C GLU A 39 11.16 -12.01 -19.88
N LEU A 40 10.40 -11.43 -20.82
CA LEU A 40 9.87 -12.14 -21.98
C LEU A 40 10.97 -12.49 -22.99
N GLU A 41 11.95 -11.60 -23.17
CA GLU A 41 13.13 -11.81 -24.01
C GLU A 41 14.11 -12.83 -23.40
N GLN A 42 14.29 -12.80 -22.07
CA GLN A 42 15.08 -13.80 -21.34
C GLN A 42 14.43 -15.19 -21.35
N LEU A 43 13.10 -15.27 -21.38
CA LEU A 43 12.39 -16.55 -21.58
C LEU A 43 12.56 -17.05 -23.03
N ARG A 44 12.49 -16.15 -24.01
CA ARG A 44 12.63 -16.48 -25.44
C ARG A 44 14.03 -17.03 -25.78
N SER A 45 15.09 -16.45 -25.22
CA SER A 45 16.46 -16.95 -25.40
C SER A 45 16.68 -18.32 -24.74
N LYS A 46 16.10 -18.58 -23.56
CA LYS A 46 16.14 -19.89 -22.90
C LYS A 46 15.40 -20.98 -23.67
N ILE A 47 14.26 -20.65 -24.27
CA ILE A 47 13.51 -21.59 -25.13
C ILE A 47 14.36 -21.94 -26.37
N SER A 48 14.92 -20.95 -27.06
CA SER A 48 15.78 -21.17 -28.23
C SER A 48 17.01 -22.04 -27.91
N ALA A 49 17.65 -21.84 -26.76
CA ALA A 49 18.79 -22.66 -26.32
C ALA A 49 18.38 -24.13 -26.04
N LEU A 50 17.20 -24.36 -25.48
CA LEU A 50 16.65 -25.71 -25.27
C LEU A 50 16.27 -26.39 -26.60
N GLU A 51 15.66 -25.65 -27.53
CA GLU A 51 15.33 -26.14 -28.87
C GLU A 51 16.59 -26.59 -29.63
N HIS A 52 17.68 -25.82 -29.56
CA HIS A 52 18.96 -26.20 -30.18
C HIS A 52 19.55 -27.48 -29.56
N SER A 53 19.54 -27.58 -28.22
CA SER A 53 20.05 -28.77 -27.51
C SER A 53 19.25 -30.04 -27.85
N ILE A 54 17.93 -29.92 -27.99
CA ILE A 54 17.08 -31.04 -28.44
C ILE A 54 17.41 -31.42 -29.89
N ALA A 55 17.60 -30.45 -30.78
CA ALA A 55 17.94 -30.70 -32.19
C ALA A 55 19.31 -31.37 -32.38
N ASP A 56 20.30 -31.06 -31.54
CA ASP A 56 21.60 -31.74 -31.53
C ASP A 56 21.48 -33.19 -31.03
N ASN A 57 20.76 -33.42 -29.93
CA ASN A 57 20.52 -34.77 -29.39
C ASN A 57 19.79 -35.68 -30.38
N ILE A 58 18.82 -35.15 -31.14
CA ILE A 58 18.13 -35.88 -32.23
C ILE A 58 19.11 -36.26 -33.34
N ARG A 59 20.05 -35.37 -33.70
CA ARG A 59 21.10 -35.66 -34.69
C ARG A 59 22.05 -36.77 -34.20
N GLU A 60 22.42 -36.76 -32.92
CA GLU A 60 23.28 -37.81 -32.34
C GLU A 60 22.55 -39.17 -32.28
N LEU A 61 21.28 -39.21 -31.89
CA LEU A 61 20.48 -40.43 -31.88
C LEU A 61 20.34 -41.03 -33.28
N LYS A 62 20.10 -40.21 -34.31
CA LYS A 62 20.02 -40.68 -35.70
C LYS A 62 21.33 -41.32 -36.19
N SER A 63 22.47 -40.71 -35.88
CA SER A 63 23.80 -41.26 -36.20
C SER A 63 24.05 -42.62 -35.52
N LYS A 64 23.49 -42.83 -34.31
CA LYS A 64 23.56 -44.12 -33.61
C LYS A 64 22.64 -45.18 -34.22
N ASP A 65 21.43 -44.82 -34.65
CA ASP A 65 20.49 -45.73 -35.34
C ASP A 65 21.07 -46.18 -36.71
N ASP A 66 21.67 -45.26 -37.48
CA ASP A 66 22.40 -45.56 -38.73
C ASP A 66 23.58 -46.54 -38.47
N SER A 67 24.29 -46.36 -37.35
CA SER A 67 25.40 -47.24 -36.94
C SER A 67 24.93 -48.63 -36.51
N ILE A 68 23.77 -48.74 -35.87
CA ILE A 68 23.15 -50.02 -35.50
C ILE A 68 22.71 -50.77 -36.77
N SER A 69 22.07 -50.11 -37.73
CA SER A 69 21.68 -50.72 -39.01
C SER A 69 22.89 -51.29 -39.78
N LEU A 70 24.03 -50.59 -39.76
CA LEU A 70 25.28 -51.09 -40.35
C LEU A 70 25.76 -52.38 -39.65
N LEU A 71 25.69 -52.44 -38.31
CA LEU A 71 26.07 -53.61 -37.53
C LEU A 71 25.14 -54.81 -37.76
N GLU A 72 23.82 -54.57 -37.87
CA GLU A 72 22.84 -55.61 -38.21
C GLU A 72 23.11 -56.20 -39.60
N LYS A 73 23.43 -55.35 -40.59
CA LYS A 73 23.81 -55.82 -41.93
C LYS A 73 25.05 -56.71 -41.89
N VAL A 74 26.10 -56.29 -41.18
CA VAL A 74 27.33 -57.09 -40.99
C VAL A 74 27.05 -58.40 -40.25
N ALA A 75 26.15 -58.41 -39.27
CA ALA A 75 25.73 -59.62 -38.58
C ALA A 75 25.00 -60.60 -39.52
N SER A 76 24.11 -60.08 -40.38
CA SER A 76 23.40 -60.89 -41.37
C SER A 76 24.34 -61.51 -42.42
N GLU A 77 25.30 -60.75 -42.95
CA GLU A 77 26.30 -61.26 -43.90
C GLU A 77 27.20 -62.34 -43.25
N LYS A 78 27.56 -62.17 -41.98
CA LYS A 78 28.31 -63.19 -41.23
C LYS A 78 27.48 -64.45 -40.99
N SER A 79 26.20 -64.33 -40.65
CA SER A 79 25.29 -65.47 -40.49
C SER A 79 25.14 -66.28 -41.79
N VAL A 80 24.99 -65.61 -42.95
CA VAL A 80 24.96 -66.28 -44.26
C VAL A 80 26.28 -67.00 -44.57
N ARG A 81 27.43 -66.42 -44.21
CA ARG A 81 28.74 -67.09 -44.36
C ARG A 81 28.89 -68.30 -43.43
N ILE A 82 28.36 -68.25 -42.22
CA ILE A 82 28.36 -69.39 -41.28
C ILE A 82 27.52 -70.53 -41.87
N ALA A 83 26.29 -70.28 -42.31
CA ALA A 83 25.44 -71.30 -42.96
C ALA A 83 26.09 -71.89 -44.23
N SER A 84 26.79 -71.07 -45.01
CA SER A 84 27.58 -71.55 -46.16
C SER A 84 28.74 -72.45 -45.74
N LEU A 85 29.46 -72.11 -44.67
CA LEU A 85 30.57 -72.92 -44.15
C LEU A 85 30.06 -74.23 -43.54
N GLU A 86 28.93 -74.23 -42.84
CA GLU A 86 28.26 -75.42 -42.31
C GLU A 86 27.91 -76.40 -43.44
N SER A 87 27.28 -75.93 -44.52
CA SER A 87 27.00 -76.78 -45.70
C SER A 87 28.28 -77.32 -46.38
N GLY A 88 29.38 -76.56 -46.33
CA GLY A 88 30.69 -77.01 -46.79
C GLY A 88 31.31 -78.09 -45.91
N ILE A 89 31.10 -78.02 -44.60
CA ILE A 89 31.54 -79.02 -43.62
C ILE A 89 30.74 -80.31 -43.76
N GLU A 90 29.42 -80.25 -43.95
CA GLU A 90 28.59 -81.45 -44.25
C GLU A 90 29.04 -82.14 -45.56
N SER A 91 29.38 -81.35 -46.59
CA SER A 91 29.95 -81.86 -47.84
C SER A 91 31.30 -82.56 -47.63
N LEU A 92 32.17 -82.01 -46.77
CA LEU A 92 33.49 -82.57 -46.47
C LEU A 92 33.42 -83.82 -45.58
N GLN A 93 32.50 -83.87 -44.60
CA GLN A 93 32.25 -85.07 -43.78
C GLN A 93 31.83 -86.29 -44.64
N LYS A 94 31.28 -86.07 -45.84
CA LYS A 94 30.89 -87.13 -46.77
C LYS A 94 32.04 -87.70 -47.61
N LYS A 95 33.25 -87.13 -47.53
CA LYS A 95 34.49 -87.67 -48.12
C LYS A 95 35.54 -87.92 -47.04
N GLY A 96 35.39 -89.04 -46.34
CA GLY A 96 36.34 -89.45 -45.30
C GLY A 96 37.71 -89.80 -45.86
N SER A 97 38.76 -89.21 -45.28
CA SER A 97 40.06 -89.85 -45.10
C SER A 97 40.69 -89.32 -43.82
N VAL A 98 41.09 -90.25 -42.96
CA VAL A 98 41.54 -90.06 -41.58
C VAL A 98 42.79 -89.16 -41.49
N ASP A 99 42.61 -87.94 -40.96
CA ASP A 99 43.52 -87.29 -40.00
C ASP A 99 42.90 -85.99 -39.42
N ALA A 100 41.69 -86.11 -38.85
CA ALA A 100 40.87 -84.96 -38.42
C ALA A 100 40.44 -84.99 -36.93
N GLN A 101 40.84 -86.00 -36.16
CA GLN A 101 40.28 -86.25 -34.81
C GLN A 101 40.72 -85.20 -33.76
N GLU A 102 41.91 -84.60 -33.89
CA GLU A 102 42.42 -83.59 -32.95
C GLU A 102 41.99 -82.15 -33.31
N LEU A 103 41.78 -81.86 -34.60
CA LEU A 103 41.27 -80.57 -35.06
C LEU A 103 39.76 -80.42 -34.80
N LEU A 104 38.99 -81.51 -34.83
CA LEU A 104 37.54 -81.50 -34.55
C LEU A 104 37.24 -81.01 -33.12
N GLN A 105 37.85 -81.59 -32.09
CA GLN A 105 37.59 -81.16 -30.70
C GLN A 105 37.93 -79.67 -30.44
N LYS A 106 38.92 -79.13 -31.15
CA LYS A 106 39.32 -77.73 -31.05
C LYS A 106 38.44 -76.78 -31.88
N ALA A 107 37.78 -77.29 -32.92
CA ALA A 107 36.73 -76.61 -33.66
C ALA A 107 35.42 -76.58 -32.87
N ASP A 108 34.99 -77.73 -32.32
CA ASP A 108 33.77 -77.85 -31.50
C ASP A 108 33.82 -76.93 -30.27
N ALA A 109 34.97 -76.87 -29.58
CA ALA A 109 35.17 -75.94 -28.47
C ALA A 109 35.07 -74.45 -28.87
N ARG A 110 35.44 -74.10 -30.12
CA ARG A 110 35.29 -72.73 -30.67
C ARG A 110 33.86 -72.45 -31.13
N ILE A 111 33.14 -73.45 -31.63
CA ILE A 111 31.73 -73.34 -32.00
C ILE A 111 30.91 -73.05 -30.74
N ILE A 112 31.11 -73.82 -29.66
CA ILE A 112 30.40 -73.61 -28.37
C ILE A 112 30.69 -72.22 -27.78
N ASP A 113 31.93 -71.72 -27.88
CA ASP A 113 32.25 -70.35 -27.43
C ASP A 113 31.60 -69.27 -28.32
N LEU A 114 31.58 -69.46 -29.64
CA LEU A 114 30.90 -68.56 -30.57
C LEU A 114 29.38 -68.54 -30.37
N GLU A 115 28.74 -69.69 -30.18
CA GLU A 115 27.31 -69.79 -29.85
C GLU A 115 26.99 -69.03 -28.56
N LYS A 116 27.84 -69.16 -27.55
CA LYS A 116 27.71 -68.43 -26.28
C LYS A 116 27.89 -66.92 -26.45
N GLN A 117 28.77 -66.48 -27.35
CA GLN A 117 28.90 -65.07 -27.72
C GLN A 117 27.68 -64.56 -28.49
N VAL A 118 27.10 -65.37 -29.38
CA VAL A 118 25.88 -65.02 -30.15
C VAL A 118 24.66 -64.90 -29.23
N GLU A 119 24.41 -65.86 -28.33
CA GLU A 119 23.29 -65.75 -27.38
C GLU A 119 23.49 -64.59 -26.39
N LYS A 120 24.73 -64.27 -25.99
CA LYS A 120 25.01 -63.05 -25.22
C LYS A 120 24.61 -61.79 -25.99
N LEU A 121 25.10 -61.63 -27.22
CA LEU A 121 24.77 -60.48 -28.09
C LEU A 121 23.26 -60.36 -28.34
N LYS A 122 22.57 -61.49 -28.56
CA LYS A 122 21.12 -61.55 -28.73
C LYS A 122 20.36 -61.04 -27.49
N SER A 123 20.81 -61.42 -26.29
CA SER A 123 20.23 -60.90 -25.03
C SER A 123 20.48 -59.40 -24.84
N GLU A 124 21.66 -58.90 -25.23
CA GLU A 124 22.00 -57.47 -25.18
C GLU A 124 21.15 -56.65 -26.17
N ILE A 125 20.93 -57.14 -27.39
CA ILE A 125 20.03 -56.53 -28.39
C ILE A 125 18.59 -56.52 -27.87
N GLN A 126 18.11 -57.61 -27.29
CA GLN A 126 16.74 -57.71 -26.78
C GLN A 126 16.47 -56.74 -25.61
N GLU A 127 17.49 -56.47 -24.78
CA GLU A 127 17.45 -55.47 -23.72
C GLU A 127 17.54 -54.03 -24.26
N GLN A 128 18.28 -53.78 -25.34
CA GLN A 128 18.28 -52.47 -26.01
C GLN A 128 16.94 -52.16 -26.69
N ASN A 129 16.31 -53.15 -27.34
CA ASN A 129 14.99 -52.95 -27.96
C ASN A 129 13.92 -52.61 -26.91
N ARG A 130 13.93 -53.26 -25.74
CA ARG A 130 13.03 -52.88 -24.62
C ARG A 130 13.23 -51.43 -24.15
N LYS A 131 14.46 -50.91 -24.21
CA LYS A 131 14.77 -49.51 -23.89
C LYS A 131 14.32 -48.56 -24.99
N LYS A 132 14.43 -48.96 -26.27
CA LYS A 132 13.87 -48.22 -27.41
C LYS A 132 12.35 -48.09 -27.29
N ASP A 133 11.64 -49.20 -27.07
CA ASP A 133 10.17 -49.21 -26.90
C ASP A 133 9.71 -48.28 -25.76
N ALA A 134 10.40 -48.35 -24.61
CA ALA A 134 10.10 -47.49 -23.46
C ALA A 134 10.38 -46.00 -23.75
N LEU A 135 11.41 -45.70 -24.54
CA LEU A 135 11.75 -44.34 -24.93
C LEU A 135 10.75 -43.78 -25.96
N GLU A 136 10.31 -44.59 -26.94
CA GLU A 136 9.29 -44.21 -27.93
C GLU A 136 7.95 -43.85 -27.26
N VAL A 137 7.53 -44.62 -26.25
CA VAL A 137 6.33 -44.29 -25.44
C VAL A 137 6.50 -42.95 -24.71
N HIS A 138 7.67 -42.67 -24.14
CA HIS A 138 7.94 -41.38 -23.49
C HIS A 138 8.02 -40.20 -24.48
N VAL A 139 8.53 -40.42 -25.70
CA VAL A 139 8.53 -39.41 -26.77
C VAL A 139 7.08 -39.09 -27.19
N ALA A 140 6.24 -40.10 -27.44
CA ALA A 140 4.83 -39.89 -27.79
C ALA A 140 4.06 -39.12 -26.69
N GLU A 141 4.36 -39.35 -25.41
CA GLU A 141 3.72 -38.60 -24.31
C GLU A 141 4.23 -37.15 -24.20
N THR A 142 5.51 -36.90 -24.47
CA THR A 142 6.08 -35.54 -24.44
C THR A 142 5.63 -34.72 -25.67
N GLU A 143 5.53 -35.30 -26.86
CA GLU A 143 4.89 -34.67 -28.03
C GLU A 143 3.44 -34.27 -27.74
N LYS A 144 2.64 -35.17 -27.16
CA LYS A 144 1.24 -34.88 -26.80
C LYS A 144 1.11 -33.72 -25.80
N LYS A 145 1.99 -33.67 -24.78
CA LYS A 145 2.05 -32.54 -23.83
C LYS A 145 2.48 -31.24 -24.52
N THR A 146 3.37 -31.31 -25.50
CA THR A 146 3.83 -30.15 -26.28
C THR A 146 2.72 -29.59 -27.17
N GLN A 147 1.94 -30.45 -27.83
CA GLN A 147 0.75 -30.07 -28.59
C GLN A 147 -0.36 -29.48 -27.70
N GLU A 148 -0.55 -30.01 -26.48
CA GLU A 148 -1.52 -29.42 -25.53
C GLU A 148 -1.07 -28.03 -25.06
N MET A 149 0.24 -27.83 -24.87
CA MET A 149 0.83 -26.54 -24.49
C MET A 149 0.72 -25.50 -25.61
N SER A 150 0.97 -25.85 -26.88
CA SER A 150 0.83 -24.92 -28.01
C SER A 150 -0.63 -24.45 -28.18
N LEU A 151 -1.60 -25.36 -28.06
CA LEU A 151 -3.05 -25.04 -28.08
C LEU A 151 -3.52 -24.19 -26.88
N LYS A 152 -2.76 -24.15 -25.77
CA LYS A 152 -3.00 -23.22 -24.65
C LYS A 152 -2.35 -21.86 -24.92
N LEU A 153 -1.15 -21.85 -25.49
CA LEU A 153 -0.43 -20.63 -25.87
C LEU A 153 -1.22 -19.80 -26.88
N GLU A 154 -1.74 -20.43 -27.94
CA GLU A 154 -2.54 -19.78 -28.98
C GLU A 154 -3.84 -19.16 -28.42
N ARG A 155 -4.50 -19.86 -27.49
CA ARG A 155 -5.69 -19.33 -26.77
C ARG A 155 -5.35 -18.14 -25.88
N LEU A 156 -4.21 -18.15 -25.20
CA LEU A 156 -3.74 -17.00 -24.43
C LEU A 156 -3.40 -15.82 -25.35
N GLN A 157 -2.71 -16.05 -26.46
CA GLN A 157 -2.34 -15.02 -27.44
C GLN A 157 -3.59 -14.34 -28.03
N LYS A 158 -4.62 -15.12 -28.40
CA LYS A 158 -5.92 -14.58 -28.82
C LYS A 158 -6.60 -13.74 -27.73
N THR A 159 -6.53 -14.18 -26.48
CA THR A 159 -7.07 -13.42 -25.34
C THR A 159 -6.31 -12.11 -25.10
N ILE A 160 -4.99 -12.10 -25.30
CA ILE A 160 -4.14 -10.90 -25.17
C ILE A 160 -4.49 -9.87 -26.23
N GLU A 161 -4.59 -10.25 -27.51
CA GLU A 161 -4.98 -9.32 -28.57
C GLU A 161 -6.42 -8.79 -28.38
N GLU A 162 -7.34 -9.61 -27.88
CA GLU A 162 -8.71 -9.18 -27.55
C GLU A 162 -8.74 -8.20 -26.34
N GLN A 163 -7.84 -8.33 -25.36
CA GLN A 163 -7.65 -7.32 -24.32
C GLN A 163 -6.99 -6.04 -24.86
N LYS A 164 -5.98 -6.14 -25.73
CA LYS A 164 -5.25 -5.01 -26.33
C LYS A 164 -6.18 -4.11 -27.14
N HIS A 165 -7.02 -4.68 -28.00
CA HIS A 165 -8.04 -3.93 -28.74
C HIS A 165 -9.06 -3.25 -27.81
N ARG A 166 -9.42 -3.88 -26.68
CA ARG A 166 -10.30 -3.25 -25.67
C ARG A 166 -9.62 -2.09 -24.95
N ILE A 167 -8.31 -2.18 -24.67
CA ILE A 167 -7.52 -1.12 -24.04
C ILE A 167 -7.42 0.09 -24.97
N GLN A 168 -7.02 -0.12 -26.23
CA GLN A 168 -6.96 0.95 -27.24
C GLN A 168 -8.31 1.67 -27.41
N LYS A 169 -9.42 0.91 -27.42
CA LYS A 169 -10.77 1.50 -27.47
C LYS A 169 -11.13 2.34 -26.24
N THR A 170 -10.60 2.00 -25.06
CA THR A 170 -10.78 2.83 -23.85
C THR A 170 -9.84 4.02 -23.79
N GLU A 171 -8.63 3.91 -24.33
CA GLU A 171 -7.66 5.02 -24.43
C GLU A 171 -8.18 6.11 -25.37
N HIS A 172 -8.65 5.75 -26.56
CA HIS A 172 -9.25 6.73 -27.48
C HIS A 172 -10.54 7.37 -26.91
N ALA A 173 -11.33 6.61 -26.14
CA ALA A 173 -12.49 7.18 -25.44
C ALA A 173 -12.11 8.13 -24.28
N LEU A 174 -10.92 7.96 -23.70
CA LEU A 174 -10.36 8.87 -22.69
C LEU A 174 -9.83 10.15 -23.35
N GLU A 175 -9.06 10.01 -24.44
CA GLU A 175 -8.53 11.12 -25.25
C GLU A 175 -9.64 12.08 -25.70
N VAL A 176 -10.72 11.55 -26.30
CA VAL A 176 -11.91 12.34 -26.68
C VAL A 176 -12.57 13.04 -25.48
N ALA A 177 -12.55 12.42 -24.29
CA ALA A 177 -13.10 13.03 -23.08
C ALA A 177 -12.18 14.15 -22.52
N GLU A 178 -10.85 14.03 -22.68
CA GLU A 178 -9.88 15.05 -22.32
C GLU A 178 -9.97 16.27 -23.26
N GLU A 179 -10.11 16.06 -24.57
CA GLU A 179 -10.36 17.13 -25.54
C GLU A 179 -11.66 17.90 -25.23
N GLU A 180 -12.75 17.19 -24.94
CA GLU A 180 -14.02 17.81 -24.52
C GLU A 180 -13.87 18.63 -23.23
N LEU A 181 -13.10 18.12 -22.25
CA LEU A 181 -12.83 18.83 -21.00
C LEU A 181 -12.02 20.11 -21.28
N VAL A 182 -10.98 20.05 -22.11
CA VAL A 182 -10.17 21.21 -22.52
C VAL A 182 -11.05 22.24 -23.24
N ARG A 183 -11.91 21.82 -24.17
CA ARG A 183 -12.86 22.68 -24.87
C ARG A 183 -13.83 23.36 -23.91
N LYS A 184 -14.41 22.62 -22.96
CA LYS A 184 -15.34 23.19 -21.95
C LYS A 184 -14.64 24.12 -20.97
N LYS A 185 -13.37 23.86 -20.65
CA LYS A 185 -12.52 24.77 -19.85
C LYS A 185 -12.23 26.06 -20.61
N PHE A 186 -12.02 26.01 -21.93
CA PHE A 186 -11.85 27.19 -22.77
C PHE A 186 -13.15 28.01 -22.89
N GLU A 187 -14.30 27.37 -23.15
CA GLU A 187 -15.62 28.02 -23.11
C GLU A 187 -15.90 28.69 -21.76
N ALA A 188 -15.55 28.04 -20.65
CA ALA A 188 -15.71 28.60 -19.31
C ALA A 188 -14.79 29.81 -19.08
N LYS A 189 -13.54 29.77 -19.56
CA LYS A 189 -12.60 30.90 -19.49
C LYS A 189 -13.06 32.09 -20.34
N LEU A 190 -13.59 31.83 -21.54
CA LEU A 190 -14.16 32.85 -22.42
C LEU A 190 -15.35 33.56 -21.76
N LYS A 191 -16.33 32.79 -21.27
CA LYS A 191 -17.51 33.32 -20.56
C LYS A 191 -17.16 34.00 -19.25
N SER A 192 -16.11 33.54 -18.56
CA SER A 192 -15.58 34.24 -17.39
C SER A 192 -15.05 35.62 -17.76
N LYS A 193 -14.34 35.75 -18.88
CA LYS A 193 -13.81 37.04 -19.36
C LYS A 193 -14.92 38.01 -19.75
N GLU A 194 -15.93 37.53 -20.50
CA GLU A 194 -17.15 38.30 -20.81
C GLU A 194 -17.86 38.79 -19.53
N LEU A 195 -17.95 37.93 -18.50
CA LEU A 195 -18.50 38.31 -17.19
C LEU A 195 -17.67 39.39 -16.52
N THR A 196 -16.34 39.25 -16.48
CA THR A 196 -15.44 40.22 -15.84
C THR A 196 -15.51 41.59 -16.51
N GLU A 197 -15.59 41.64 -17.85
CA GLU A 197 -15.78 42.89 -18.61
C GLU A 197 -17.14 43.56 -18.29
N VAL A 198 -18.22 42.78 -18.19
CA VAL A 198 -19.54 43.29 -17.79
C VAL A 198 -19.58 43.75 -16.32
N TYR A 199 -18.85 43.10 -15.41
CA TYR A 199 -18.81 43.47 -13.99
C TYR A 199 -17.88 44.66 -13.71
N GLY A 200 -16.76 44.80 -14.41
CA GLY A 200 -15.81 45.90 -14.26
C GLY A 200 -16.40 47.29 -14.56
N ALA A 201 -17.45 47.35 -15.39
CA ALA A 201 -18.17 48.59 -15.71
C ALA A 201 -19.25 48.98 -14.68
N TRP A 202 -19.54 48.15 -13.66
CA TRP A 202 -20.71 48.36 -12.78
C TRP A 202 -20.44 48.20 -11.27
N LEU A 203 -19.28 47.70 -10.87
CA LEU A 203 -18.95 47.46 -9.45
C LEU A 203 -17.91 48.47 -8.91
N PRO A 204 -18.13 49.05 -7.71
CA PRO A 204 -17.12 49.88 -7.04
C PRO A 204 -15.80 49.13 -6.81
N PRO A 205 -14.63 49.82 -6.88
CA PRO A 205 -13.31 49.16 -6.90
C PRO A 205 -13.05 48.16 -5.77
N TRP A 206 -13.55 48.44 -4.55
CA TRP A 206 -13.36 47.57 -3.39
C TRP A 206 -14.05 46.20 -3.50
N ILE A 207 -15.13 46.08 -4.29
CA ILE A 207 -15.77 44.79 -4.56
C ILE A 207 -14.92 43.98 -5.53
N VAL A 208 -14.34 44.63 -6.54
CA VAL A 208 -13.43 43.99 -7.51
C VAL A 208 -12.22 43.40 -6.79
N THR A 209 -11.58 44.17 -5.90
CA THR A 209 -10.45 43.68 -5.08
C THR A 209 -10.83 42.50 -4.18
N HIS A 210 -12.06 42.48 -3.67
CA HIS A 210 -12.55 41.37 -2.86
C HIS A 210 -12.87 40.12 -3.70
N MET A 211 -13.34 40.29 -4.94
CA MET A 211 -13.61 39.19 -5.86
C MET A 211 -12.32 38.56 -6.40
N ASP A 212 -11.31 39.34 -6.74
CA ASP A 212 -9.97 38.84 -7.13
C ASP A 212 -9.36 38.04 -5.97
N ARG A 213 -9.39 38.59 -4.74
CA ARG A 213 -8.91 37.88 -3.53
C ARG A 213 -9.66 36.57 -3.27
N CYS A 214 -10.96 36.50 -3.57
CA CYS A 214 -11.73 35.26 -3.50
C CYS A 214 -11.38 34.28 -4.64
N GLN A 215 -11.13 34.76 -5.86
CA GLN A 215 -10.68 33.91 -6.96
C GLN A 215 -9.32 33.28 -6.65
N ASP A 216 -8.33 34.05 -6.21
CA ASP A 216 -7.02 33.54 -5.80
C ASP A 216 -7.14 32.52 -4.67
N LEU A 217 -7.93 32.80 -3.63
CA LEU A 217 -8.19 31.81 -2.57
C LEU A 217 -8.78 30.49 -3.11
N THR A 218 -9.70 30.55 -4.08
CA THR A 218 -10.24 29.31 -4.70
C THR A 218 -9.26 28.59 -5.62
N VAL A 219 -8.40 29.31 -6.35
CA VAL A 219 -7.37 28.72 -7.22
C VAL A 219 -6.26 28.05 -6.41
N THR A 220 -5.81 28.72 -5.34
CA THR A 220 -4.83 28.19 -4.39
C THR A 220 -5.38 26.96 -3.67
N TYR A 221 -6.61 27.04 -3.15
CA TYR A 221 -7.28 25.89 -2.53
C TYR A 221 -7.46 24.69 -3.49
N TRP A 222 -7.76 24.94 -4.77
CA TRP A 222 -7.82 23.88 -5.79
C TRP A 222 -6.47 23.23 -6.06
N LYS A 223 -5.40 24.03 -6.19
CA LYS A 223 -4.02 23.54 -6.41
C LYS A 223 -3.51 22.72 -5.22
N GLU A 224 -3.72 23.20 -4.01
CA GLU A 224 -3.14 22.62 -2.79
C GLU A 224 -3.95 21.45 -2.24
N ASN A 225 -5.29 21.52 -2.26
CA ASN A 225 -6.13 20.56 -1.56
C ASN A 225 -6.88 19.59 -2.49
N LEU A 226 -7.50 20.07 -3.58
CA LEU A 226 -8.30 19.19 -4.45
C LEU A 226 -7.47 18.41 -5.47
N LYS A 227 -6.53 19.05 -6.17
CA LYS A 227 -5.74 18.37 -7.22
C LYS A 227 -4.93 17.17 -6.67
N PRO A 228 -4.21 17.26 -5.53
CA PRO A 228 -3.48 16.11 -5.00
C PRO A 228 -4.41 15.00 -4.52
N THR A 229 -5.53 15.37 -3.89
CA THR A 229 -6.53 14.41 -3.40
C THR A 229 -7.19 13.63 -4.53
N LEU A 230 -7.49 14.29 -5.66
CA LEU A 230 -8.04 13.63 -6.85
C LEU A 230 -7.05 12.65 -7.49
N ASN A 231 -5.77 13.04 -7.59
CA ASN A 231 -4.72 12.15 -8.10
C ASN A 231 -4.51 10.92 -7.19
N VAL A 232 -4.48 11.12 -5.87
CA VAL A 232 -4.42 10.03 -4.89
C VAL A 232 -5.64 9.12 -4.98
N PHE A 233 -6.84 9.68 -5.22
CA PHE A 233 -8.05 8.88 -5.42
C PHE A 233 -7.99 8.05 -6.71
N LEU A 234 -7.57 8.63 -7.83
CA LEU A 234 -7.41 7.90 -9.11
C LEU A 234 -6.36 6.78 -9.00
N GLN A 235 -5.23 7.04 -8.33
CA GLN A 235 -4.21 6.02 -8.04
C GLN A 235 -4.78 4.90 -7.14
N LYS A 236 -5.55 5.24 -6.11
CA LYS A 236 -6.14 4.24 -5.21
C LYS A 236 -7.25 3.43 -5.87
N VAL A 237 -7.94 4.00 -6.86
CA VAL A 237 -8.90 3.30 -7.72
C VAL A 237 -8.19 2.33 -8.67
N SER A 238 -7.05 2.71 -9.26
CA SER A 238 -6.28 1.78 -10.10
C SER A 238 -5.67 0.64 -9.27
N GLU A 239 -5.06 0.92 -8.12
CA GLU A 239 -4.55 -0.08 -7.17
C GLU A 239 -5.65 -1.08 -6.74
N LYS A 240 -6.82 -0.58 -6.31
CA LYS A 240 -7.94 -1.45 -5.93
C LYS A 240 -8.56 -2.20 -7.10
N SER A 241 -8.48 -1.70 -8.33
CA SER A 241 -8.91 -2.45 -9.52
C SER A 241 -8.02 -3.66 -9.81
N VAL A 242 -6.70 -3.54 -9.57
CA VAL A 242 -5.73 -4.65 -9.73
C VAL A 242 -5.91 -5.69 -8.61
N GLU A 243 -6.13 -5.25 -7.39
CA GLU A 243 -6.39 -6.12 -6.23
C GLU A 243 -7.72 -6.89 -6.38
N ALA A 244 -8.79 -6.22 -6.82
CA ALA A 244 -10.07 -6.86 -7.11
C ALA A 244 -9.98 -7.88 -8.25
N ARG A 245 -9.13 -7.63 -9.27
CA ARG A 245 -8.89 -8.56 -10.38
C ARG A 245 -8.22 -9.85 -9.88
N LYS A 246 -7.16 -9.72 -9.05
CA LYS A 246 -6.48 -10.86 -8.41
C LYS A 246 -7.38 -11.65 -7.45
N TRP A 247 -8.27 -10.99 -6.73
CA TRP A 247 -9.20 -11.65 -5.81
C TRP A 247 -10.33 -12.38 -6.55
N ALA A 248 -10.85 -11.81 -7.63
CA ALA A 248 -11.97 -12.40 -8.36
C ALA A 248 -11.61 -13.68 -9.12
N GLU A 249 -10.38 -13.82 -9.59
CA GLU A 249 -9.92 -14.89 -10.49
C GLU A 249 -10.15 -16.32 -9.95
N PRO A 250 -9.74 -16.70 -8.71
CA PRO A 250 -10.02 -18.03 -8.16
C PRO A 250 -11.50 -18.23 -7.74
N HIS A 251 -12.18 -17.14 -7.34
CA HIS A 251 -13.57 -17.22 -6.89
C HIS A 251 -14.57 -17.33 -8.04
N LEU A 252 -14.27 -16.77 -9.23
CA LEU A 252 -15.12 -16.87 -10.42
C LEU A 252 -15.21 -18.31 -10.93
N GLU A 253 -14.10 -19.04 -10.93
CA GLU A 253 -14.07 -20.45 -11.34
C GLU A 253 -14.68 -21.38 -10.28
N THR A 254 -14.49 -21.09 -8.98
CA THR A 254 -15.17 -21.81 -7.89
C THR A 254 -16.69 -21.60 -7.93
N ALA A 255 -17.15 -20.38 -8.25
CA ALA A 255 -18.56 -20.06 -8.37
C ALA A 255 -19.22 -20.75 -9.57
N LYS A 256 -18.56 -20.74 -10.75
CA LYS A 256 -19.02 -21.46 -11.95
C LYS A 256 -19.20 -22.96 -11.72
N THR A 257 -18.23 -23.60 -11.07
CA THR A 257 -18.13 -25.06 -11.02
C THR A 257 -18.91 -25.70 -9.86
N LYS A 258 -18.91 -25.11 -8.66
CA LYS A 258 -19.56 -25.70 -7.47
C LYS A 258 -20.85 -25.03 -7.03
N TRP A 259 -20.94 -23.69 -7.09
CA TRP A 259 -21.98 -22.95 -6.36
C TRP A 259 -23.26 -22.75 -7.19
N ILE A 260 -23.13 -22.44 -8.49
CA ILE A 260 -24.29 -22.22 -9.38
C ILE A 260 -25.21 -23.46 -9.51
N PRO A 261 -24.71 -24.70 -9.61
CA PRO A 261 -25.58 -25.89 -9.63
C PRO A 261 -26.30 -26.13 -8.30
N ALA A 262 -25.57 -26.07 -7.18
CA ALA A 262 -26.14 -26.32 -5.85
C ALA A 262 -27.19 -25.28 -5.43
N ALA A 263 -26.96 -24.00 -5.76
CA ALA A 263 -27.90 -22.93 -5.48
C ALA A 263 -29.22 -23.08 -6.26
N LYS A 264 -29.18 -23.55 -7.52
CA LYS A 264 -30.40 -23.82 -8.31
C LYS A 264 -31.25 -24.93 -7.67
N GLN A 265 -30.63 -25.96 -7.12
CA GLN A 265 -31.33 -27.09 -6.52
C GLN A 265 -31.99 -26.73 -5.17
N GLN A 266 -31.29 -25.96 -4.33
CA GLN A 266 -31.82 -25.48 -3.05
C GLN A 266 -32.94 -24.44 -3.22
N LEU A 267 -32.85 -23.56 -4.22
CA LEU A 267 -33.86 -22.52 -4.45
C LEU A 267 -35.23 -23.11 -4.84
N ALA A 268 -35.26 -24.24 -5.55
CA ALA A 268 -36.50 -24.94 -5.90
C ALA A 268 -37.23 -25.49 -4.66
N ALA A 269 -36.50 -26.07 -3.70
CA ALA A 269 -37.07 -26.63 -2.48
C ALA A 269 -37.62 -25.56 -1.52
N VAL A 270 -36.88 -24.46 -1.32
CA VAL A 270 -37.30 -23.36 -0.43
C VAL A 270 -38.54 -22.63 -0.97
N THR A 271 -38.66 -22.48 -2.30
CA THR A 271 -39.81 -21.81 -2.93
C THR A 271 -41.13 -22.58 -2.75
N ALA A 272 -41.07 -23.92 -2.62
CA ALA A 272 -42.25 -24.75 -2.33
C ALA A 272 -42.72 -24.62 -0.87
N SER A 273 -41.78 -24.48 0.08
CA SER A 273 -42.08 -24.43 1.52
C SER A 273 -42.53 -23.04 2.03
N ALA A 274 -41.98 -21.95 1.47
CA ALA A 274 -42.18 -20.60 2.03
C ALA A 274 -43.58 -19.98 1.78
N LYS A 275 -44.35 -20.50 0.83
CA LYS A 275 -45.58 -19.86 0.31
C LYS A 275 -46.69 -19.60 1.35
N PRO A 276 -47.04 -20.52 2.27
CA PRO A 276 -48.08 -20.27 3.27
C PRO A 276 -47.61 -19.39 4.45
N HIS A 277 -46.33 -19.43 4.83
CA HIS A 277 -45.84 -18.73 6.02
C HIS A 277 -45.75 -17.20 5.83
N VAL A 278 -45.36 -16.75 4.62
CA VAL A 278 -45.29 -15.31 4.31
C VAL A 278 -46.67 -14.64 4.41
N HIS A 279 -47.74 -15.35 4.01
CA HIS A 279 -49.10 -14.80 4.07
C HIS A 279 -49.59 -14.58 5.51
N SER A 280 -49.28 -15.51 6.43
CA SER A 280 -49.63 -15.41 7.86
C SER A 280 -48.89 -14.29 8.61
N ILE A 281 -47.67 -13.93 8.20
CA ILE A 281 -46.88 -12.88 8.85
C ILE A 281 -47.39 -11.50 8.42
N CYS A 282 -47.78 -11.34 7.15
CA CYS A 282 -48.32 -10.07 6.64
C CYS A 282 -49.63 -9.66 7.34
N THR A 283 -50.56 -10.59 7.62
CA THR A 283 -51.80 -10.28 8.33
C THR A 283 -51.56 -9.85 9.78
N LYS A 284 -50.78 -10.62 10.55
CA LYS A 284 -50.49 -10.30 11.96
C LYS A 284 -49.75 -8.97 12.15
N THR A 285 -48.89 -8.59 11.20
CA THR A 285 -48.17 -7.32 11.26
C THR A 285 -49.08 -6.11 11.01
N ALA A 286 -50.14 -6.28 10.19
CA ALA A 286 -51.13 -5.23 9.95
C ALA A 286 -52.01 -4.96 11.18
N GLU A 287 -52.46 -6.01 11.89
CA GLU A 287 -53.25 -5.88 13.13
C GLU A 287 -52.46 -5.18 14.25
N PHE A 288 -51.17 -5.49 14.40
CA PHE A 288 -50.29 -4.83 15.37
C PHE A 288 -50.09 -3.34 15.07
N TYR A 289 -50.05 -2.96 13.79
CA TYR A 289 -49.87 -1.57 13.36
C TYR A 289 -51.10 -0.70 13.68
N GLU A 290 -52.32 -1.16 13.38
CA GLU A 290 -53.53 -0.39 13.73
C GLU A 290 -53.81 -0.38 15.25
N THR A 291 -53.44 -1.44 15.98
CA THR A 291 -53.57 -1.49 17.45
C THR A 291 -52.60 -0.55 18.17
N SER A 292 -51.39 -0.35 17.64
CA SER A 292 -50.42 0.61 18.20
C SER A 292 -50.79 2.07 17.86
N LYS A 293 -51.29 2.31 16.65
CA LYS A 293 -51.78 3.63 16.20
C LYS A 293 -52.94 4.16 17.05
N SER A 294 -53.92 3.31 17.41
CA SER A 294 -55.04 3.72 18.28
C SER A 294 -54.64 4.07 19.71
N ARG A 295 -53.60 3.43 20.27
CA ARG A 295 -53.07 3.74 21.62
C ARG A 295 -52.24 5.03 21.70
N ILE A 296 -51.55 5.44 20.63
CA ILE A 296 -50.60 6.56 20.68
C ILE A 296 -51.29 7.93 20.48
N ILE A 297 -52.35 7.99 19.67
CA ILE A 297 -53.06 9.23 19.32
C ILE A 297 -53.52 10.06 20.55
N PRO A 298 -54.11 9.48 21.63
CA PRO A 298 -54.56 10.25 22.79
C PRO A 298 -53.42 11.00 23.53
N HIS A 299 -52.23 10.41 23.58
CA HIS A 299 -51.08 11.00 24.26
C HIS A 299 -50.51 12.21 23.50
N VAL A 300 -50.52 12.15 22.16
CA VAL A 300 -50.10 13.28 21.29
C VAL A 300 -51.05 14.48 21.45
N VAL A 301 -52.36 14.22 21.53
CA VAL A 301 -53.37 15.28 21.77
C VAL A 301 -53.20 15.90 23.16
N LYS A 302 -52.91 15.10 24.20
CA LYS A 302 -52.64 15.60 25.56
C LYS A 302 -51.39 16.50 25.60
N ALA A 303 -50.33 16.14 24.86
CA ALA A 303 -49.13 16.97 24.75
C ALA A 303 -49.38 18.31 24.02
N GLN A 304 -50.18 18.32 22.95
CA GLN A 304 -50.57 19.57 22.27
C GLN A 304 -51.38 20.51 23.18
N GLY A 305 -52.22 19.97 24.08
CA GLY A 305 -52.94 20.75 25.08
C GLY A 305 -52.02 21.52 26.04
N ILE A 306 -50.89 20.92 26.43
CA ILE A 306 -49.93 21.49 27.39
C ILE A 306 -49.05 22.58 26.74
N VAL A 307 -48.71 22.46 25.44
CA VAL A 307 -47.80 23.39 24.75
C VAL A 307 -48.51 24.68 24.27
N ASN A 308 -49.79 24.59 23.91
CA ASN A 308 -50.55 25.72 23.34
C ASN A 308 -50.62 27.01 24.20
N PRO A 309 -50.70 26.96 25.55
CA PRO A 309 -50.67 28.17 26.39
C PRO A 309 -49.34 28.93 26.27
N TYR A 310 -48.21 28.23 26.37
CA TYR A 310 -46.88 28.84 26.28
C TYR A 310 -46.62 29.50 24.92
N VAL A 311 -47.14 28.91 23.84
CA VAL A 311 -47.07 29.50 22.48
C VAL A 311 -47.92 30.77 22.38
N LYS A 312 -49.06 30.87 23.08
CA LYS A 312 -49.85 32.11 23.14
C LYS A 312 -49.13 33.21 23.91
N GLU A 313 -48.51 32.91 25.05
CA GLU A 313 -47.80 33.92 25.85
C GLU A 313 -46.56 34.46 25.11
N ALA A 314 -45.78 33.58 24.47
CA ALA A 314 -44.64 33.98 23.64
C ALA A 314 -45.05 34.85 22.42
N LYS A 315 -46.24 34.62 21.87
CA LYS A 315 -46.80 35.44 20.78
C LYS A 315 -47.14 36.87 21.25
N LYS A 316 -47.71 36.98 22.45
CA LYS A 316 -48.08 38.26 23.10
C LYS A 316 -46.87 39.16 23.38
N ILE A 317 -45.72 38.56 23.70
CA ILE A 317 -44.45 39.27 23.93
C ILE A 317 -43.78 39.72 22.62
N SER A 318 -43.92 38.93 21.53
CA SER A 318 -43.19 39.16 20.27
C SER A 318 -43.92 40.05 19.25
N GLU A 319 -45.25 40.13 19.29
CA GLU A 319 -46.06 40.96 18.36
C GLU A 319 -45.64 42.45 18.27
N PRO A 320 -45.36 43.21 19.36
CA PRO A 320 -44.98 44.63 19.23
C PRO A 320 -43.61 44.85 18.56
N TYR A 321 -42.62 44.00 18.86
CA TYR A 321 -41.29 44.06 18.25
C TYR A 321 -41.33 43.72 16.75
N ILE A 322 -42.13 42.71 16.37
CA ILE A 322 -42.36 42.37 14.96
C ILE A 322 -43.03 43.55 14.22
N HIS A 323 -43.97 44.27 14.86
CA HIS A 323 -44.62 45.43 14.25
C HIS A 323 -43.65 46.60 14.00
N GLN A 324 -42.72 46.88 14.93
CA GLN A 324 -41.66 47.89 14.71
C GLN A 324 -40.76 47.54 13.52
N VAL A 325 -40.22 46.32 13.48
CA VAL A 325 -39.33 45.85 12.38
C VAL A 325 -40.07 45.88 11.03
N THR A 326 -41.35 45.49 11.00
CA THR A 326 -42.18 45.50 9.79
C THR A 326 -42.48 46.93 9.30
N THR A 327 -42.56 47.89 10.21
CA THR A 327 -42.78 49.31 9.87
C THR A 327 -41.52 49.94 9.25
N ILE A 328 -40.34 49.67 9.82
CA ILE A 328 -39.05 50.19 9.33
C ILE A 328 -38.67 49.59 7.96
N THR A 329 -38.96 48.31 7.73
CA THR A 329 -38.52 47.59 6.51
C THR A 329 -39.45 47.76 5.29
N LYS A 330 -40.73 48.10 5.50
CA LYS A 330 -41.75 48.29 4.43
C LYS A 330 -41.28 49.09 3.21
N PRO A 331 -40.69 50.31 3.33
CA PRO A 331 -40.29 51.12 2.17
C PRO A 331 -39.05 50.59 1.42
N TYR A 332 -38.22 49.77 2.06
CA TYR A 332 -37.04 49.15 1.44
C TYR A 332 -37.43 47.89 0.67
N VAL A 333 -38.24 47.02 1.28
CA VAL A 333 -38.77 45.80 0.64
C VAL A 333 -39.63 46.17 -0.59
N GLY A 334 -40.41 47.26 -0.55
CA GLY A 334 -41.18 47.74 -1.69
C GLY A 334 -40.32 48.09 -2.91
N ARG A 335 -39.18 48.77 -2.70
CA ARG A 335 -38.22 49.11 -3.78
C ARG A 335 -37.51 47.89 -4.34
N ALA A 336 -37.07 46.97 -3.48
CA ALA A 336 -36.47 45.69 -3.89
C ALA A 336 -37.45 44.85 -4.73
N LYS A 337 -38.72 44.73 -4.29
CA LYS A 337 -39.75 43.94 -4.97
C LYS A 337 -40.15 44.52 -6.33
N LYS A 338 -40.06 45.84 -6.54
CA LYS A 338 -40.18 46.46 -7.88
C LYS A 338 -39.00 46.10 -8.79
N ARG A 339 -37.75 46.19 -8.32
CA ARG A 339 -36.54 45.88 -9.11
C ARG A 339 -36.36 44.38 -9.43
N LEU A 340 -36.78 43.47 -8.55
CA LEU A 340 -36.66 42.02 -8.74
C LEU A 340 -37.77 41.37 -9.58
N LYS A 341 -38.86 42.11 -9.87
CA LYS A 341 -40.04 41.63 -10.63
C LYS A 341 -39.73 41.05 -12.03
N PRO A 342 -38.85 41.63 -12.87
CA PRO A 342 -38.50 41.02 -14.16
C PRO A 342 -37.69 39.73 -14.01
N TYR A 343 -36.78 39.65 -13.04
CA TYR A 343 -35.95 38.47 -12.79
C TYR A 343 -36.76 37.27 -12.30
N THR A 344 -37.68 37.48 -11.35
CA THR A 344 -38.62 36.42 -10.92
C THR A 344 -39.47 35.91 -12.08
N LYS A 345 -39.95 36.80 -12.97
CA LYS A 345 -40.72 36.41 -14.16
C LYS A 345 -39.90 35.58 -15.16
N ARG A 346 -38.57 35.80 -15.25
CA ARG A 346 -37.65 34.99 -16.06
C ARG A 346 -37.39 33.61 -15.43
N ILE A 347 -37.11 33.56 -14.12
CA ILE A 347 -36.90 32.31 -13.35
C ILE A 347 -38.13 31.41 -13.44
N ILE A 348 -39.34 31.94 -13.21
CA ILE A 348 -40.60 31.17 -13.29
C ILE A 348 -40.82 30.57 -14.68
N ARG A 349 -40.47 31.28 -15.76
CA ARG A 349 -40.54 30.74 -17.14
C ARG A 349 -39.56 29.58 -17.36
N THR A 350 -38.31 29.73 -16.91
CA THR A 350 -37.29 28.67 -17.03
C THR A 350 -37.69 27.44 -16.22
N TYR A 351 -38.14 27.63 -14.98
CA TYR A 351 -38.65 26.56 -14.11
C TYR A 351 -39.84 25.82 -14.74
N LYS A 352 -40.78 26.55 -15.37
CA LYS A 352 -41.93 25.95 -16.09
C LYS A 352 -41.52 25.17 -17.35
N LYS A 353 -40.40 25.51 -18.00
CA LYS A 353 -39.80 24.69 -19.07
C LYS A 353 -39.15 23.41 -18.52
N ILE A 354 -38.39 23.51 -17.42
CA ILE A 354 -37.72 22.37 -16.79
C ILE A 354 -38.76 21.33 -16.33
N ILE A 355 -39.83 21.75 -15.65
CA ILE A 355 -40.92 20.83 -15.23
C ILE A 355 -41.55 20.12 -16.43
N LYS A 356 -41.85 20.84 -17.53
CA LYS A 356 -42.39 20.22 -18.75
C LYS A 356 -41.46 19.14 -19.31
N SER A 357 -40.14 19.40 -19.34
CA SER A 357 -39.15 18.43 -19.81
C SER A 357 -39.06 17.22 -18.89
N ALA A 358 -38.98 17.43 -17.58
CA ALA A 358 -38.91 16.35 -16.59
C ALA A 358 -40.17 15.46 -16.60
N THR A 359 -41.36 16.05 -16.79
CA THR A 359 -42.63 15.31 -16.90
C THR A 359 -42.69 14.49 -18.20
N ALA A 360 -42.16 15.00 -19.31
CA ALA A 360 -42.07 14.23 -20.56
C ALA A 360 -41.11 13.03 -20.42
N TYR A 361 -39.94 13.25 -19.83
CA TYR A 361 -38.95 12.20 -19.62
C TYR A 361 -39.43 11.12 -18.62
N HIS A 362 -40.10 11.52 -17.54
CA HIS A 362 -40.73 10.60 -16.59
C HIS A 362 -41.75 9.67 -17.28
N ARG A 363 -42.62 10.22 -18.14
CA ARG A 363 -43.58 9.43 -18.94
C ARG A 363 -42.89 8.47 -19.91
N GLN A 364 -41.78 8.87 -20.51
CA GLN A 364 -41.01 8.03 -21.43
C GLN A 364 -40.36 6.85 -20.68
N VAL A 365 -39.79 7.09 -19.49
CA VAL A 365 -39.25 6.04 -18.62
C VAL A 365 -40.38 5.12 -18.11
N GLN A 366 -41.53 5.67 -17.72
CA GLN A 366 -42.71 4.88 -17.32
C GLN A 366 -43.18 3.94 -18.43
N ALA A 367 -43.21 4.42 -19.69
CA ALA A 367 -43.56 3.60 -20.85
C ALA A 367 -42.57 2.43 -21.07
N GLY A 368 -41.26 2.72 -21.08
CA GLY A 368 -40.24 1.68 -21.28
C GLY A 368 -40.17 0.63 -20.15
N ILE A 369 -40.45 1.04 -18.90
CA ILE A 369 -40.60 0.10 -17.78
C ILE A 369 -41.84 -0.77 -17.97
N GLN A 370 -42.97 -0.17 -18.35
CA GLN A 370 -44.21 -0.92 -18.55
C GLN A 370 -44.16 -1.86 -19.76
N GLU A 371 -43.35 -1.54 -20.77
CA GLU A 371 -43.04 -2.42 -21.89
C GLU A 371 -42.17 -3.60 -21.45
N LYS A 372 -41.04 -3.37 -20.77
CA LYS A 372 -40.18 -4.45 -20.25
C LYS A 372 -40.89 -5.36 -19.24
N LEU A 373 -41.77 -4.82 -18.40
CA LEU A 373 -42.60 -5.62 -17.49
C LEU A 373 -43.64 -6.49 -18.21
N LYS A 374 -43.97 -6.20 -19.48
CA LYS A 374 -44.87 -7.04 -20.29
C LYS A 374 -44.14 -8.08 -21.15
N GLN A 375 -42.83 -7.94 -21.35
CA GLN A 375 -42.03 -8.84 -22.20
C GLN A 375 -41.78 -10.22 -21.57
N HIS A 376 -41.77 -10.35 -20.24
CA HIS A 376 -41.64 -11.64 -19.57
C HIS A 376 -42.97 -12.10 -18.98
N GLU A 377 -43.32 -13.37 -19.24
CA GLU A 377 -44.58 -13.99 -18.79
C GLU A 377 -44.76 -13.96 -17.26
N GLN A 378 -43.66 -14.07 -16.53
CA GLN A 378 -43.61 -14.00 -15.05
C GLN A 378 -43.78 -12.57 -14.50
N THR A 379 -43.39 -11.53 -15.25
CA THR A 379 -43.48 -10.12 -14.79
C THR A 379 -44.75 -9.42 -15.28
N LYS A 380 -45.42 -9.97 -16.30
CA LYS A 380 -46.67 -9.48 -16.90
C LYS A 380 -47.78 -9.13 -15.89
N PRO A 381 -48.01 -9.88 -14.78
CA PRO A 381 -49.00 -9.51 -13.76
C PRO A 381 -48.67 -8.21 -13.01
N PHE A 382 -47.39 -7.84 -12.94
CA PHE A 382 -46.89 -6.69 -12.18
C PHE A 382 -46.78 -5.40 -13.01
N ALA A 383 -47.16 -5.41 -14.29
CA ALA A 383 -47.08 -4.27 -15.20
C ALA A 383 -48.15 -3.17 -14.96
N THR A 384 -48.49 -2.90 -13.69
CA THR A 384 -49.49 -1.90 -13.29
C THR A 384 -48.96 -0.47 -13.50
N LYS A 385 -49.87 0.47 -13.77
CA LYS A 385 -49.51 1.88 -14.03
C LYS A 385 -48.83 2.53 -12.82
N GLU A 386 -49.25 2.14 -11.62
CA GLU A 386 -48.73 2.61 -10.34
C GLU A 386 -47.29 2.13 -10.10
N LEU A 387 -47.01 0.83 -10.26
CA LEU A 387 -45.66 0.30 -10.07
C LEU A 387 -44.68 0.90 -11.09
N ALA A 388 -45.09 1.01 -12.36
CA ALA A 388 -44.29 1.67 -13.40
C ALA A 388 -44.01 3.16 -13.06
N TRP A 389 -44.96 3.86 -12.44
CA TRP A 389 -44.78 5.25 -11.99
C TRP A 389 -43.78 5.35 -10.84
N PHE A 390 -43.87 4.48 -9.83
CA PHE A 390 -42.92 4.44 -8.71
C PHE A 390 -41.50 4.08 -9.16
N LEU A 391 -41.35 3.09 -10.04
CA LEU A 391 -40.05 2.70 -10.59
C LEU A 391 -39.44 3.80 -11.48
N ALA A 392 -40.24 4.50 -12.29
CA ALA A 392 -39.77 5.65 -13.07
C ALA A 392 -39.33 6.82 -12.17
N SER A 393 -40.11 7.12 -11.12
CA SER A 393 -39.75 8.12 -10.12
C SER A 393 -38.45 7.73 -9.38
N GLY A 394 -38.29 6.46 -9.01
CA GLY A 394 -37.09 5.94 -8.37
C GLY A 394 -35.85 6.06 -9.26
N LEU A 395 -35.93 5.63 -10.52
CA LEU A 395 -34.80 5.69 -11.46
C LEU A 395 -34.36 7.12 -11.81
N LEU A 396 -35.25 8.11 -11.71
CA LEU A 396 -34.90 9.52 -11.89
C LEU A 396 -34.43 10.20 -10.60
N ALA A 397 -34.98 9.82 -9.44
CA ALA A 397 -34.60 10.40 -8.16
C ALA A 397 -33.29 9.81 -7.59
N LEU A 398 -33.01 8.52 -7.80
CA LEU A 398 -31.83 7.84 -7.23
C LEU A 398 -30.49 8.44 -7.70
N PRO A 399 -30.26 8.75 -9.00
CA PRO A 399 -29.02 9.39 -9.44
C PRO A 399 -28.86 10.80 -8.85
N VAL A 400 -29.95 11.57 -8.78
CA VAL A 400 -29.96 12.93 -8.20
C VAL A 400 -29.72 12.86 -6.69
N PHE A 401 -30.28 11.88 -6.00
CA PHE A 401 -30.05 11.64 -4.57
C PHE A 401 -28.64 11.13 -4.29
N PHE A 402 -28.04 10.32 -5.16
CA PHE A 402 -26.64 9.92 -5.07
C PHE A 402 -25.68 11.08 -5.30
N LEU A 403 -25.93 11.91 -6.32
CA LEU A 403 -25.21 13.17 -6.54
C LEU A 403 -25.37 14.12 -5.35
N TYR A 404 -26.59 14.29 -4.84
CA TYR A 404 -26.84 15.08 -3.64
C TYR A 404 -26.13 14.50 -2.40
N ARG A 405 -26.09 13.18 -2.21
CA ARG A 405 -25.33 12.56 -1.11
C ARG A 405 -23.81 12.66 -1.27
N LEU A 406 -23.29 12.61 -2.50
CA LEU A 406 -21.88 12.89 -2.80
C LEU A 406 -21.54 14.34 -2.45
N LEU A 407 -22.36 15.31 -2.90
CA LEU A 407 -22.19 16.74 -2.61
C LEU A 407 -22.40 17.07 -1.12
N PHE A 408 -23.39 16.46 -0.46
CA PHE A 408 -23.64 16.66 0.96
C PHE A 408 -22.58 15.97 1.84
N GLY A 409 -22.05 14.83 1.41
CA GLY A 409 -20.90 14.18 2.04
C GLY A 409 -19.59 14.98 1.88
N LEU A 410 -19.46 15.76 0.80
CA LEU A 410 -18.38 16.72 0.60
C LEU A 410 -18.53 17.97 1.50
N CYS A 411 -19.75 18.45 1.75
CA CYS A 411 -19.97 19.69 2.50
C CYS A 411 -20.31 19.51 4.00
N CYS A 412 -20.69 18.30 4.47
CA CYS A 412 -21.12 18.06 5.85
C CYS A 412 -20.66 16.69 6.38
N LYS A 413 -19.43 16.62 6.92
CA LYS A 413 -19.02 15.50 7.77
C LYS A 413 -19.81 15.56 9.09
N LYS A 414 -20.68 14.58 9.35
CA LYS A 414 -21.20 14.30 10.70
C LYS A 414 -20.57 13.02 11.23
N ALA A 415 -20.09 13.07 12.48
CA ALA A 415 -19.39 11.98 13.13
C ALA A 415 -20.26 10.71 13.25
N ARG A 416 -19.60 9.54 13.30
CA ARG A 416 -20.19 8.30 13.80
C ARG A 416 -19.52 7.93 15.13
N VAL A 417 -20.34 7.53 16.08
CA VAL A 417 -19.94 6.84 17.31
C VAL A 417 -19.88 5.32 17.00
N PRO A 418 -18.98 4.53 17.62
CA PRO A 418 -18.90 3.08 17.40
C PRO A 418 -20.06 2.29 18.05
N PRO A 419 -20.22 0.99 17.72
CA PRO A 419 -21.29 0.14 18.24
C PRO A 419 -20.90 -0.59 19.54
N LEU A 420 -21.90 -1.09 20.28
CA LEU A 420 -21.71 -2.21 21.21
C LEU A 420 -22.59 -3.40 20.77
N SER A 421 -21.97 -4.57 20.71
CA SER A 421 -22.64 -5.87 20.60
C SER A 421 -23.05 -6.39 21.98
N VAL A 422 -24.22 -7.01 22.08
CA VAL A 422 -24.61 -7.83 23.24
C VAL A 422 -24.91 -9.24 22.75
N SER A 423 -24.21 -10.22 23.32
CA SER A 423 -24.48 -11.65 23.13
C SER A 423 -25.50 -12.17 24.14
N VAL A 424 -26.21 -13.23 23.76
CA VAL A 424 -27.37 -13.81 24.46
C VAL A 424 -26.96 -14.62 25.70
N SER A 425 -27.67 -14.43 26.83
CA SER A 425 -28.03 -15.55 27.73
C SER A 425 -29.24 -15.22 28.63
N THR A 426 -30.33 -15.97 28.44
CA THR A 426 -31.27 -16.52 29.47
C THR A 426 -31.62 -15.72 30.75
N GLY A 427 -32.93 -15.50 30.97
CA GLY A 427 -33.56 -15.97 32.23
C GLY A 427 -34.50 -15.05 33.04
N VAL A 428 -35.80 -15.39 33.02
CA VAL A 428 -36.71 -15.46 34.21
C VAL A 428 -37.02 -14.19 35.04
N TYR A 429 -38.18 -13.57 34.72
CA TYR A 429 -39.36 -13.31 35.58
C TYR A 429 -39.32 -12.45 36.89
N LEU A 430 -40.42 -11.69 37.09
CA LEU A 430 -41.02 -11.20 38.37
C LEU A 430 -40.33 -9.99 39.07
N ARG A 431 -41.02 -9.02 39.72
CA ARG A 431 -42.46 -8.61 39.82
C ARG A 431 -42.56 -7.26 40.60
N TYR A 432 -43.75 -6.65 40.58
CA TYR A 432 -44.29 -5.61 41.49
C TYR A 432 -44.08 -4.12 41.21
N ASP A 433 -45.16 -3.52 40.72
CA ASP A 433 -45.62 -2.16 41.04
C ASP A 433 -46.17 -2.04 42.49
N LEU A 434 -46.37 -0.77 42.89
CA LEU A 434 -47.34 -0.23 43.87
C LEU A 434 -46.88 0.00 45.33
N TRP A 435 -47.59 0.97 45.95
CA TRP A 435 -47.30 1.72 47.20
C TRP A 435 -46.20 2.80 47.02
N ILE A 436 -46.42 4.11 47.28
CA ILE A 436 -47.57 4.79 47.90
C ILE A 436 -47.68 6.26 47.42
N HIS A 437 -48.89 6.79 47.30
CA HIS A 437 -49.15 8.25 47.26
C HIS A 437 -49.09 8.82 48.70
N VAL A 438 -48.59 10.05 48.85
CA VAL A 438 -48.85 11.07 49.92
C VAL A 438 -47.55 11.67 50.47
N LEU A 439 -47.55 13.02 50.60
CA LEU A 439 -46.44 13.92 51.01
C LEU A 439 -45.34 14.12 49.95
N SER A 440 -44.97 15.36 49.55
CA SER A 440 -45.52 16.68 49.92
C SER A 440 -45.27 17.73 48.83
N GLU A 441 -46.33 18.43 48.43
CA GLU A 441 -46.21 19.87 48.12
C GLU A 441 -46.16 20.63 49.46
N LEU A 442 -45.21 21.57 49.59
CA LEU A 442 -45.05 22.68 50.55
C LEU A 442 -43.56 23.11 50.40
N GLN A 443 -43.15 24.36 50.22
CA GLN A 443 -43.88 25.64 50.15
C GLN A 443 -43.02 26.68 49.39
N GLU A 444 -43.59 27.84 49.04
CA GLU A 444 -42.99 28.86 48.17
C GLU A 444 -41.88 29.74 48.79
N ASN A 445 -41.07 30.33 47.90
CA ASN A 445 -40.30 31.58 47.98
C ASN A 445 -40.33 32.42 49.28
N ILE A 446 -39.15 32.69 49.86
CA ILE A 446 -38.84 34.00 50.48
C ILE A 446 -37.44 34.51 50.04
N TYR A 447 -37.46 35.48 49.14
CA TYR A 447 -36.66 36.72 49.02
C TYR A 447 -35.16 36.85 49.39
N THR A 448 -34.57 37.80 48.65
CA THR A 448 -33.43 38.72 48.93
C THR A 448 -31.97 38.29 48.69
N SER A 449 -31.28 39.24 48.05
CA SER A 449 -29.85 39.36 47.79
C SER A 449 -29.05 39.90 48.98
N SER A 450 -27.74 39.62 49.05
CA SER A 450 -26.72 40.62 49.46
C SER A 450 -25.29 40.15 49.13
N GLU A 451 -24.39 41.12 48.97
CA GLU A 451 -22.94 40.98 48.83
C GLU A 451 -22.23 40.70 50.18
N GLY A 452 -20.96 40.31 50.15
CA GLY A 452 -19.95 40.92 51.04
C GLY A 452 -19.23 40.07 52.11
N LYS A 453 -17.99 39.64 51.79
CA LYS A 453 -16.76 39.58 52.62
C LYS A 453 -16.73 38.88 54.01
N ASN A 454 -15.70 38.03 54.18
CA ASN A 454 -14.77 37.79 55.31
C ASN A 454 -15.29 37.95 56.79
N THR A 455 -14.89 37.15 57.78
CA THR A 455 -13.54 36.62 58.09
C THR A 455 -13.61 35.62 59.25
N ALA A 456 -12.78 34.55 59.26
CA ALA A 456 -12.37 33.85 60.49
C ALA A 456 -11.14 32.92 60.28
N CYS A 457 -9.93 33.45 60.49
CA CYS A 457 -8.78 32.70 61.04
C CYS A 457 -8.67 33.16 62.51
N TYR A 458 -8.24 32.41 63.54
CA TYR A 458 -7.07 31.55 63.78
C TYR A 458 -7.33 30.73 65.08
N PHE A 459 -6.58 29.73 65.58
CA PHE A 459 -5.41 28.90 65.19
C PHE A 459 -5.77 27.44 65.65
N LEU A 460 -4.99 26.34 65.60
CA LEU A 460 -3.55 26.02 65.66
C LEU A 460 -3.22 24.80 64.77
N SER A 461 -2.00 24.78 64.22
CA SER A 461 -1.14 23.66 63.76
C SER A 461 -1.68 22.21 63.71
N SER A 462 -1.37 21.36 62.73
CA SER A 462 -0.18 21.36 61.84
C SER A 462 -0.44 20.70 60.46
N SER A 463 0.59 20.66 59.61
CA SER A 463 0.56 20.28 58.18
C SER A 463 -0.08 18.93 57.85
N ILE A 464 -0.99 18.92 56.86
CA ILE A 464 -0.98 18.11 55.62
C ILE A 464 -2.15 18.60 54.73
N CYS A 465 -1.83 19.18 53.58
CA CYS A 465 -2.80 19.50 52.52
C CYS A 465 -2.11 19.49 51.15
N SER A 466 -1.80 18.29 50.66
CA SER A 466 -1.33 18.08 49.29
C SER A 466 -2.47 18.30 48.29
N LYS A 467 -2.16 18.87 47.12
CA LYS A 467 -3.15 19.29 46.10
C LYS A 467 -3.66 18.14 45.20
N ASP A 468 -3.72 16.91 45.71
CA ASP A 468 -3.86 15.69 44.91
C ASP A 468 -5.21 14.98 45.11
N TRP A 469 -6.31 15.71 44.88
CA TRP A 469 -7.69 15.17 44.89
C TRP A 469 -8.49 15.52 43.63
N LEU A 470 -7.82 15.54 42.47
CA LEU A 470 -8.50 15.32 41.20
C LEU A 470 -8.50 13.82 40.91
N PRO A 471 -9.66 13.18 40.63
CA PRO A 471 -9.66 11.80 40.17
C PRO A 471 -8.83 11.69 38.88
N PRO A 472 -8.01 10.64 38.71
CA PRO A 472 -7.18 10.49 37.51
C PRO A 472 -8.07 10.54 36.27
N ALA A 473 -7.63 11.29 35.26
CA ALA A 473 -8.35 11.39 34.00
C ALA A 473 -8.61 9.96 33.45
N PRO A 474 -9.84 9.66 32.99
CA PRO A 474 -10.20 8.31 32.60
C PRO A 474 -9.22 7.77 31.57
N ALA A 475 -8.67 6.58 31.85
CA ALA A 475 -7.65 5.97 31.02
C ALA A 475 -8.11 5.92 29.56
N ARG A 476 -7.27 6.43 28.67
CA ARG A 476 -7.57 6.52 27.24
C ARG A 476 -7.88 5.13 26.69
N VAL A 477 -9.04 4.99 26.06
CA VAL A 477 -9.39 3.78 25.29
C VAL A 477 -8.57 3.76 24.01
N TYR A 478 -7.83 2.67 23.79
CA TYR A 478 -7.06 2.44 22.57
C TYR A 478 -7.95 1.92 21.44
N THR A 479 -7.55 2.19 20.20
CA THR A 479 -8.17 1.62 19.01
C THR A 479 -7.75 0.16 18.79
N ASP A 480 -8.52 -0.61 18.02
CA ASP A 480 -8.20 -2.02 17.72
C ASP A 480 -6.81 -2.17 17.09
N ASP A 481 -6.42 -1.24 16.19
CA ASP A 481 -5.10 -1.19 15.56
C ASP A 481 -3.97 -0.96 16.58
N GLU A 482 -4.19 -0.08 17.56
CA GLU A 482 -3.22 0.16 18.65
C GLU A 482 -3.12 -1.03 19.61
N ILE A 483 -4.24 -1.69 19.92
CA ILE A 483 -4.24 -2.91 20.75
C ILE A 483 -3.44 -4.01 20.03
N ALA A 484 -3.68 -4.21 18.74
CA ALA A 484 -2.94 -5.17 17.92
C ALA A 484 -1.44 -4.84 17.87
N ALA A 485 -1.07 -3.58 17.61
CA ALA A 485 0.33 -3.14 17.58
C ALA A 485 1.03 -3.38 18.93
N ARG A 486 0.38 -3.03 20.05
CA ARG A 486 0.94 -3.22 21.40
C ARG A 486 1.12 -4.70 21.77
N VAL A 487 0.21 -5.57 21.36
CA VAL A 487 0.37 -7.03 21.52
C VAL A 487 1.60 -7.52 20.74
N VAL A 488 1.70 -7.16 19.46
CA VAL A 488 2.84 -7.54 18.61
C VAL A 488 4.16 -7.01 19.17
N PHE A 489 4.23 -5.75 19.59
CA PHE A 489 5.46 -5.17 20.13
C PHE A 489 5.89 -5.81 21.45
N ARG A 490 4.96 -6.01 22.39
CA ARG A 490 5.23 -6.70 23.65
C ARG A 490 5.77 -8.10 23.40
N ASP A 491 5.15 -8.84 22.48
CA ASP A 491 5.54 -10.22 22.19
C ASP A 491 6.90 -10.28 21.47
N ILE A 492 7.23 -9.31 20.60
CA ILE A 492 8.57 -9.14 20.01
C ILE A 492 9.63 -8.86 21.08
N ILE A 493 9.36 -7.95 22.03
CA ILE A 493 10.31 -7.61 23.12
C ILE A 493 10.50 -8.80 24.06
N ALA A 494 9.42 -9.53 24.37
CA ALA A 494 9.47 -10.72 25.22
C ALA A 494 10.01 -11.98 24.51
N THR A 495 10.19 -11.96 23.18
CA THR A 495 10.71 -13.10 22.41
C THR A 495 12.17 -13.36 22.80
N PRO A 496 12.56 -14.60 23.19
CA PRO A 496 13.94 -14.90 23.54
C PRO A 496 14.89 -14.69 22.34
N PHE A 497 16.15 -14.34 22.63
CA PHE A 497 17.16 -14.12 21.60
C PHE A 497 17.33 -15.36 20.71
N VAL A 498 17.33 -15.15 19.39
CA VAL A 498 17.63 -16.20 18.41
C VAL A 498 19.09 -16.60 18.59
N GLN A 499 19.33 -17.81 19.07
CA GLN A 499 20.68 -18.37 19.18
C GLN A 499 21.21 -18.67 17.77
N SER A 500 22.06 -17.79 17.26
CA SER A 500 22.90 -18.05 16.08
C SER A 500 24.23 -18.64 16.53
N ASN A 501 24.72 -19.63 15.78
CA ASN A 501 26.05 -20.22 15.98
C ASN A 501 27.19 -19.30 15.50
N SER A 502 26.87 -18.29 14.69
CA SER A 502 27.81 -17.34 14.09
C SER A 502 27.15 -15.96 13.99
N PRO A 503 26.88 -15.28 15.12
CA PRO A 503 26.13 -14.04 15.11
C PRO A 503 26.88 -12.92 14.38
N LYS A 504 26.13 -12.06 13.68
CA LYS A 504 26.65 -11.03 12.80
C LYS A 504 26.12 -9.63 13.13
N ILE A 505 26.88 -8.63 12.73
CA ILE A 505 26.45 -7.24 12.63
C ILE A 505 26.14 -6.90 11.18
N ALA A 506 24.93 -6.40 10.92
CA ALA A 506 24.51 -5.87 9.63
C ALA A 506 24.89 -4.39 9.49
N PHE A 507 25.85 -4.10 8.62
CA PHE A 507 26.25 -2.74 8.26
C PHE A 507 25.40 -2.28 7.06
N MET A 508 24.52 -1.32 7.31
CA MET A 508 23.52 -0.85 6.35
C MET A 508 23.86 0.57 5.87
N PHE A 509 24.33 0.68 4.63
CA PHE A 509 24.75 1.94 4.04
C PHE A 509 23.60 2.58 3.26
N LEU A 510 23.16 3.76 3.69
CA LEU A 510 22.21 4.61 2.97
C LEU A 510 22.96 5.76 2.30
N THR A 511 23.03 5.73 0.97
CA THR A 511 23.89 6.62 0.17
C THR A 511 23.12 7.28 -0.98
N PRO A 512 23.54 8.47 -1.48
CA PRO A 512 23.11 8.97 -2.77
C PRO A 512 23.63 8.12 -3.95
N GLY A 513 24.84 7.57 -3.86
CA GLY A 513 25.55 6.87 -4.95
C GLY A 513 26.78 6.09 -4.45
N SER A 514 27.93 6.24 -5.12
CA SER A 514 29.19 5.57 -4.73
C SER A 514 29.64 5.91 -3.30
N LEU A 515 30.32 4.95 -2.66
CA LEU A 515 30.81 5.07 -1.28
C LEU A 515 32.30 5.45 -1.28
N PRO A 516 32.69 6.68 -0.91
CA PRO A 516 34.09 7.14 -1.01
C PRO A 516 35.03 6.40 -0.05
N PHE A 517 34.53 5.93 1.10
CA PHE A 517 35.33 5.30 2.14
C PHE A 517 35.45 3.76 2.03
N GLU A 518 35.10 3.15 0.89
CA GLU A 518 35.15 1.68 0.73
C GLU A 518 36.50 1.05 1.09
N LYS A 519 37.63 1.67 0.73
CA LYS A 519 38.97 1.17 1.10
C LYS A 519 39.22 1.20 2.61
N LEU A 520 38.64 2.16 3.33
CA LEU A 520 38.74 2.26 4.79
C LEU A 520 37.87 1.20 5.45
N TRP A 521 36.64 1.02 4.96
CA TRP A 521 35.75 -0.05 5.39
C TRP A 521 36.33 -1.44 5.09
N GLU A 522 37.01 -1.63 3.97
CA GLU A 522 37.75 -2.87 3.68
C GLU A 522 38.87 -3.12 4.68
N LYS A 523 39.64 -2.08 5.05
CA LYS A 523 40.69 -2.18 6.07
C LYS A 523 40.10 -2.53 7.45
N PHE A 524 38.90 -2.04 7.77
CA PHE A 524 38.16 -2.35 9.00
C PHE A 524 37.60 -3.78 9.00
N PHE A 525 37.06 -4.28 7.89
CA PHE A 525 36.42 -5.62 7.84
C PHE A 525 37.38 -6.81 7.64
N ARG A 526 38.60 -6.55 7.17
CA ARG A 526 39.57 -7.58 6.77
C ARG A 526 39.91 -8.56 7.89
N GLY A 527 39.70 -9.85 7.66
CA GLY A 527 40.00 -10.92 8.63
C GLY A 527 38.87 -11.23 9.60
N HIS A 528 37.71 -10.58 9.46
CA HIS A 528 36.52 -10.79 10.28
C HIS A 528 35.34 -11.37 9.47
N GLU A 529 35.65 -12.02 8.34
CA GLU A 529 34.66 -12.63 7.45
C GLU A 529 33.74 -13.60 8.22
N GLY A 530 32.42 -13.45 8.04
CA GLY A 530 31.42 -14.26 8.75
C GLY A 530 30.91 -13.64 10.07
N ARG A 531 31.53 -12.57 10.60
CA ARG A 531 31.04 -11.79 11.76
C ARG A 531 30.27 -10.52 11.37
N PHE A 532 30.16 -10.23 10.08
CA PHE A 532 29.42 -9.09 9.56
C PHE A 532 28.67 -9.43 8.27
N SER A 533 27.73 -8.56 7.90
CA SER A 533 27.10 -8.52 6.57
C SER A 533 26.95 -7.06 6.12
N ILE A 534 26.95 -6.82 4.80
CA ILE A 534 26.91 -5.48 4.20
C ILE A 534 25.68 -5.38 3.30
N TYR A 535 24.93 -4.27 3.43
CA TYR A 535 23.79 -3.92 2.58
C TYR A 535 23.90 -2.46 2.14
N VAL A 536 23.72 -2.18 0.85
CA VAL A 536 23.83 -0.83 0.29
C VAL A 536 22.52 -0.42 -0.37
N HIS A 537 21.95 0.72 0.06
CA HIS A 537 20.80 1.37 -0.58
C HIS A 537 21.26 2.68 -1.22
N ALA A 538 21.28 2.73 -2.54
CA ALA A 538 21.74 3.87 -3.33
C ALA A 538 20.56 4.62 -3.96
N SER A 539 20.32 5.84 -3.47
CA SER A 539 19.05 6.55 -3.65
C SER A 539 18.96 7.45 -4.89
N ARG A 540 20.06 7.69 -5.61
CA ARG A 540 20.09 8.48 -6.86
C ARG A 540 20.73 7.71 -8.00
N GLU A 541 21.94 7.23 -7.78
CA GLU A 541 22.83 6.65 -8.79
C GLU A 541 23.28 5.26 -8.36
N LYS A 542 23.53 4.38 -9.33
CA LYS A 542 24.10 3.06 -9.04
C LYS A 542 25.57 3.23 -8.62
N PRO A 543 26.00 2.75 -7.45
CA PRO A 543 27.37 2.88 -7.00
C PRO A 543 28.33 2.08 -7.90
N VAL A 544 29.50 2.64 -8.16
CA VAL A 544 30.63 1.89 -8.73
C VAL A 544 31.54 1.49 -7.58
N HIS A 545 31.47 0.23 -7.20
CA HIS A 545 32.26 -0.33 -6.09
C HIS A 545 33.72 -0.53 -6.50
N VAL A 546 34.63 -0.04 -5.67
CA VAL A 546 36.09 -0.18 -5.79
C VAL A 546 36.60 -1.33 -4.92
N SER A 547 35.96 -1.59 -3.78
CA SER A 547 36.31 -2.73 -2.91
C SER A 547 35.50 -3.98 -3.26
N PRO A 548 36.14 -5.17 -3.37
CA PRO A 548 35.45 -6.44 -3.62
C PRO A 548 34.37 -6.78 -2.60
N LEU A 549 34.47 -6.30 -1.35
CA LEU A 549 33.50 -6.60 -0.29
C LEU A 549 32.09 -6.06 -0.56
N PHE A 550 32.00 -4.95 -1.30
CA PHE A 550 30.75 -4.22 -1.59
C PHE A 550 30.09 -4.68 -2.90
N ILE A 551 30.81 -5.39 -3.77
CA ILE A 551 30.27 -5.91 -5.03
C ILE A 551 29.09 -6.86 -4.73
N GLY A 552 27.93 -6.59 -5.35
CA GLY A 552 26.72 -7.39 -5.17
C GLY A 552 26.02 -7.20 -3.81
N ARG A 553 26.40 -6.20 -3.00
CA ARG A 553 25.74 -5.85 -1.73
C ARG A 553 24.61 -4.82 -1.87
N GLU A 554 24.38 -4.35 -3.09
CA GLU A 554 23.28 -3.45 -3.42
C GLU A 554 21.91 -4.11 -3.23
N ILE A 555 21.02 -3.45 -2.49
CA ILE A 555 19.61 -3.83 -2.41
C ILE A 555 18.78 -3.02 -3.42
N ARG A 556 17.60 -3.54 -3.80
CA ARG A 556 16.63 -2.78 -4.60
C ARG A 556 16.37 -1.42 -3.94
N SER A 557 16.80 -0.35 -4.60
CA SER A 557 16.75 1.00 -4.06
C SER A 557 15.62 1.83 -4.67
N GLU A 558 15.21 2.90 -3.97
CA GLU A 558 14.21 3.88 -4.41
C GLU A 558 14.69 5.30 -4.13
N LYS A 559 14.10 6.29 -4.81
CA LYS A 559 14.47 7.71 -4.63
C LYS A 559 14.15 8.19 -3.22
N VAL A 560 15.17 8.74 -2.55
CA VAL A 560 15.06 9.32 -1.21
C VAL A 560 15.07 10.84 -1.29
N VAL A 561 14.12 11.47 -0.60
CA VAL A 561 14.05 12.92 -0.42
C VAL A 561 14.27 13.23 1.07
N TRP A 562 15.19 14.16 1.34
CA TRP A 562 15.53 14.60 2.70
C TRP A 562 14.30 15.08 3.49
N GLY A 563 14.22 14.70 4.77
CA GLY A 563 13.13 15.01 5.70
C GLY A 563 11.77 14.39 5.40
N LYS A 564 11.60 13.73 4.25
CA LYS A 564 10.36 13.02 3.91
C LYS A 564 10.46 11.57 4.33
N ILE A 565 9.30 10.96 4.59
CA ILE A 565 9.15 9.54 4.94
C ILE A 565 9.85 8.54 3.98
N SER A 566 10.23 8.97 2.77
CA SER A 566 11.11 8.21 1.88
C SER A 566 12.45 7.82 2.51
N MET A 567 12.97 8.61 3.46
CA MET A 567 14.17 8.30 4.23
C MET A 567 13.94 7.05 5.10
N VAL A 568 12.93 7.12 5.98
CA VAL A 568 12.49 6.00 6.83
C VAL A 568 12.09 4.77 6.00
N ASN A 569 11.56 4.94 4.78
CA ASN A 569 11.28 3.82 3.88
C ASN A 569 12.55 3.10 3.38
N ALA A 570 13.63 3.85 3.13
CA ALA A 570 14.91 3.25 2.75
C ALA A 570 15.56 2.52 3.94
N GLU A 571 15.49 3.10 5.14
CA GLU A 571 15.92 2.47 6.40
C GLU A 571 15.14 1.18 6.69
N LYS A 572 13.79 1.21 6.63
CA LYS A 572 12.96 0.00 6.73
C LYS A 572 13.29 -1.02 5.64
N ARG A 573 13.68 -0.59 4.43
CA ARG A 573 14.07 -1.51 3.35
C ARG A 573 15.43 -2.15 3.60
N LEU A 574 16.41 -1.41 4.11
CA LEU A 574 17.70 -1.94 4.56
C LEU A 574 17.49 -2.99 5.66
N LEU A 575 16.73 -2.65 6.72
CA LEU A 575 16.36 -3.57 7.80
C LEU A 575 15.68 -4.84 7.27
N ALA A 576 14.74 -4.71 6.33
CA ALA A 576 14.02 -5.86 5.76
C ALA A 576 14.89 -6.79 4.87
N ASN A 577 15.99 -6.28 4.29
CA ASN A 577 16.96 -7.13 3.62
C ASN A 577 17.93 -7.75 4.63
N ALA A 578 18.39 -6.98 5.61
CA ALA A 578 19.31 -7.44 6.63
C ALA A 578 18.71 -8.52 7.57
N LEU A 579 17.42 -8.42 7.89
CA LEU A 579 16.72 -9.38 8.76
C LEU A 579 16.48 -10.76 8.12
N GLN A 580 16.63 -10.90 6.80
CA GLN A 580 16.53 -12.20 6.12
C GLN A 580 17.67 -13.15 6.50
N ASP A 581 18.86 -12.62 6.79
CA ASP A 581 19.90 -13.40 7.48
C ASP A 581 19.52 -13.53 8.96
N THR A 582 19.33 -14.77 9.42
CA THR A 582 18.99 -15.10 10.80
C THR A 582 20.14 -14.85 11.78
N ASP A 583 21.38 -14.80 11.29
CA ASP A 583 22.57 -14.57 12.09
C ASP A 583 22.76 -13.11 12.47
N ASN A 584 22.21 -12.17 11.68
CA ASN A 584 22.28 -10.74 11.99
C ASN A 584 21.52 -10.42 13.29
N GLN A 585 22.26 -10.10 14.36
CA GLN A 585 21.69 -9.76 15.67
C GLN A 585 21.70 -8.26 15.97
N HIS A 586 22.59 -7.50 15.35
CA HIS A 586 22.70 -6.04 15.50
C HIS A 586 22.72 -5.37 14.12
N PHE A 587 22.09 -4.20 14.00
CA PHE A 587 21.84 -3.50 12.74
C PHE A 587 22.28 -2.04 12.87
N VAL A 588 23.31 -1.65 12.10
CA VAL A 588 23.94 -0.32 12.14
C VAL A 588 23.58 0.47 10.88
N LEU A 589 22.99 1.65 11.02
CA LEU A 589 22.75 2.57 9.90
C LEU A 589 23.93 3.52 9.69
N LEU A 590 24.45 3.59 8.46
CA LEU A 590 25.60 4.41 8.07
C LEU A 590 25.33 5.18 6.76
N SER A 591 26.11 6.22 6.50
CA SER A 591 26.11 6.98 5.24
C SER A 591 27.40 6.78 4.44
N ASP A 592 27.38 7.26 3.20
CA ASP A 592 28.57 7.52 2.37
C ASP A 592 29.66 8.33 3.06
N SER A 593 29.27 9.15 4.05
CA SER A 593 30.15 10.07 4.78
C SER A 593 30.53 9.62 6.21
N CYS A 594 30.21 8.37 6.57
CA CYS A 594 30.55 7.78 7.86
C CYS A 594 31.88 7.00 7.81
N VAL A 595 32.63 7.04 8.92
CA VAL A 595 33.90 6.31 9.11
C VAL A 595 33.90 5.57 10.45
N PRO A 596 34.59 4.41 10.56
CA PRO A 596 34.83 3.74 11.83
C PRO A 596 35.84 4.49 12.69
N LEU A 597 35.63 4.49 14.02
CA LEU A 597 36.51 5.12 15.00
C LEU A 597 37.40 4.14 15.78
N HIS A 598 36.99 2.88 15.87
CA HIS A 598 37.72 1.80 16.54
C HIS A 598 37.93 0.62 15.58
N ASP A 599 38.70 -0.40 16.00
CA ASP A 599 38.83 -1.64 15.25
C ASP A 599 37.54 -2.47 15.26
N PHE A 600 37.49 -3.51 14.43
CA PHE A 600 36.30 -4.34 14.29
C PHE A 600 35.97 -5.15 15.54
N ASP A 601 36.96 -5.70 16.24
CA ASP A 601 36.71 -6.52 17.44
C ASP A 601 36.15 -5.67 18.58
N TYR A 602 36.68 -4.46 18.79
CA TYR A 602 36.10 -3.49 19.72
C TYR A 602 34.64 -3.18 19.36
N VAL A 603 34.37 -2.76 18.12
CA VAL A 603 33.01 -2.43 17.66
C VAL A 603 32.07 -3.63 17.79
N TYR A 604 32.56 -4.84 17.48
CA TYR A 604 31.79 -6.06 17.56
C TYR A 604 31.41 -6.37 19.01
N SER A 605 32.38 -6.45 19.93
CA SER A 605 32.11 -6.73 21.34
C SER A 605 31.21 -5.66 21.95
N TYR A 606 31.44 -4.37 21.66
CA TYR A 606 30.60 -3.27 22.14
C TYR A 606 29.12 -3.44 21.75
N LEU A 607 28.84 -3.82 20.50
CA LEU A 607 27.46 -3.96 20.00
C LEU A 607 26.84 -5.34 20.30
N MET A 608 27.64 -6.40 20.44
CA MET A 608 27.15 -7.76 20.63
C MET A 608 26.95 -8.14 22.11
N GLU A 609 27.77 -7.61 23.01
CA GLU A 609 27.72 -7.91 24.45
C GLU A 609 26.78 -6.97 25.23
N THR A 610 26.17 -5.99 24.57
CA THR A 610 25.15 -5.13 25.20
C THR A 610 23.73 -5.71 25.12
N ASN A 611 22.90 -5.41 26.11
CA ASN A 611 21.48 -5.75 26.10
C ASN A 611 20.60 -4.66 25.45
N ILE A 612 21.05 -3.41 25.37
CA ILE A 612 20.28 -2.26 24.85
C ILE A 612 20.55 -1.97 23.36
N SER A 613 19.83 -0.99 22.81
CA SER A 613 20.05 -0.41 21.48
C SER A 613 20.40 1.08 21.56
N PHE A 614 21.23 1.55 20.64
CA PHE A 614 21.71 2.91 20.60
C PHE A 614 20.86 3.74 19.64
N VAL A 615 19.79 4.31 20.20
CA VAL A 615 18.91 5.28 19.55
C VAL A 615 18.97 6.55 20.38
N ASP A 616 19.36 7.64 19.73
CA ASP A 616 19.33 8.98 20.33
C ASP A 616 17.88 9.42 20.59
N CYS A 617 17.56 9.82 21.82
CA CYS A 617 16.19 10.09 22.23
C CYS A 617 16.11 11.06 23.41
N PHE A 618 15.75 12.31 23.13
CA PHE A 618 15.62 13.37 24.13
C PHE A 618 14.37 14.24 23.91
N GLU A 619 14.00 14.98 24.95
CA GLU A 619 12.98 16.03 24.87
C GLU A 619 13.63 17.38 24.54
N ASP A 620 13.19 17.99 23.44
CA ASP A 620 13.55 19.35 23.03
C ASP A 620 12.23 20.16 22.97
N PRO A 621 11.99 21.11 23.89
CA PRO A 621 10.74 21.87 23.92
C PRO A 621 10.64 22.90 22.77
N GLY A 622 11.76 23.21 22.12
CA GLY A 622 11.89 24.31 21.16
C GLY A 622 11.43 24.00 19.73
N PRO A 623 11.68 24.93 18.78
CA PRO A 623 11.25 24.85 17.38
C PRO A 623 11.85 23.68 16.59
N HIS A 624 12.93 23.04 17.06
CA HIS A 624 13.52 21.87 16.41
C HIS A 624 13.10 20.53 17.04
N GLY A 625 12.38 20.57 18.17
CA GLY A 625 11.77 19.41 18.80
C GLY A 625 10.25 19.50 18.77
N SER A 626 9.65 19.70 19.94
CA SER A 626 8.21 19.81 20.19
C SER A 626 7.48 20.87 19.37
N GLY A 627 8.16 21.89 18.82
CA GLY A 627 7.57 22.83 17.87
C GLY A 627 7.15 22.19 16.54
N ARG A 628 7.78 21.07 16.17
CA ARG A 628 7.51 20.29 14.96
C ARG A 628 6.34 19.30 15.10
N TYR A 629 5.75 19.18 16.29
CA TYR A 629 4.60 18.31 16.57
C TYR A 629 3.29 18.81 15.92
N TYR A 630 2.46 17.89 15.46
CA TYR A 630 1.14 18.18 14.87
C TYR A 630 0.01 17.57 15.70
N LYS A 631 -1.02 18.36 16.00
CA LYS A 631 -2.18 17.90 16.79
C LYS A 631 -2.93 16.74 16.11
N GLN A 632 -2.80 16.59 14.79
CA GLN A 632 -3.34 15.51 13.98
C GLN A 632 -2.67 14.13 14.24
N MET A 633 -1.55 14.11 14.98
CA MET A 633 -0.95 12.88 15.49
C MET A 633 -1.73 12.27 16.67
N LEU A 634 -2.60 13.05 17.31
CA LEU A 634 -3.56 12.56 18.30
C LEU A 634 -4.62 11.64 17.66
N PRO A 635 -5.24 10.77 18.49
CA PRO A 635 -4.87 10.51 19.89
C PRO A 635 -3.60 9.64 20.06
N GLU A 636 -3.17 8.90 19.03
CA GLU A 636 -2.17 7.82 19.08
C GLU A 636 -0.80 8.26 19.63
N ILE A 637 -0.30 9.44 19.21
CA ILE A 637 0.90 10.05 19.77
C ILE A 637 0.48 11.34 20.48
N GLU A 638 0.68 11.42 21.78
CA GLU A 638 0.50 12.66 22.54
C GLU A 638 1.74 13.55 22.44
N LYS A 639 1.58 14.88 22.56
CA LYS A 639 2.72 15.82 22.47
C LYS A 639 3.83 15.51 23.48
N LYS A 640 3.46 15.08 24.69
CA LYS A 640 4.42 14.73 25.77
C LYS A 640 5.30 13.53 25.44
N GLU A 641 4.86 12.65 24.53
CA GLU A 641 5.57 11.45 24.08
C GLU A 641 6.48 11.72 22.89
N PHE A 642 6.31 12.86 22.21
CA PHE A 642 7.08 13.22 21.03
C PHE A 642 8.54 13.50 21.41
N ARG A 643 9.46 12.78 20.78
CA ARG A 643 10.90 12.87 21.04
C ARG A 643 11.66 13.31 19.80
N LYS A 644 12.88 13.79 20.02
CA LYS A 644 13.86 14.16 19.01
C LYS A 644 15.08 13.24 19.15
N GLY A 645 15.76 13.00 18.05
CA GLY A 645 17.01 12.27 18.02
C GLY A 645 17.68 12.33 16.65
N SER A 646 18.86 11.74 16.58
CA SER A 646 19.62 11.46 15.38
C SER A 646 18.93 10.43 14.48
N GLN A 647 19.06 10.60 13.16
CA GLN A 647 18.76 9.56 12.17
C GLN A 647 19.60 8.30 12.39
N TRP A 648 20.84 8.44 12.86
CA TRP A 648 21.81 7.36 12.94
C TRP A 648 21.55 6.49 14.16
N PHE A 649 21.17 5.23 13.93
CA PHE A 649 20.86 4.26 14.98
C PHE A 649 21.71 2.99 14.86
N SER A 650 21.89 2.31 15.99
CA SER A 650 22.36 0.93 16.06
C SER A 650 21.38 0.13 16.92
N VAL A 651 20.66 -0.83 16.33
CA VAL A 651 19.56 -1.54 16.99
C VAL A 651 19.75 -3.06 17.00
N LYS A 652 19.29 -3.70 18.07
CA LYS A 652 19.21 -5.17 18.18
C LYS A 652 18.06 -5.73 17.34
N ARG A 653 18.12 -7.03 17.03
CA ARG A 653 17.16 -7.74 16.16
C ARG A 653 15.68 -7.54 16.55
N GLN A 654 15.34 -7.54 17.84
CA GLN A 654 13.96 -7.31 18.31
C GLN A 654 13.47 -5.90 17.93
N HIS A 655 14.27 -4.86 18.17
CA HIS A 655 13.96 -3.50 17.78
C HIS A 655 13.89 -3.32 16.26
N ALA A 656 14.75 -4.00 15.49
CA ALA A 656 14.64 -4.03 14.02
C ALA A 656 13.29 -4.62 13.56
N LEU A 657 12.82 -5.71 14.18
CA LEU A 657 11.50 -6.31 13.91
C LEU A 657 10.34 -5.39 14.33
N LEU A 658 10.48 -4.68 15.45
CA LEU A 658 9.52 -3.67 15.91
C LEU A 658 9.38 -2.53 14.89
N ILE A 659 10.49 -1.99 14.41
CA ILE A 659 10.52 -0.95 13.37
C ILE A 659 9.82 -1.42 12.09
N LEU A 660 10.00 -2.67 11.67
CA LEU A 660 9.34 -3.22 10.49
C LEU A 660 7.83 -3.41 10.69
N SER A 661 7.45 -4.04 11.80
CA SER A 661 6.06 -4.39 12.12
C SER A 661 5.18 -3.18 12.41
N ASP A 662 5.73 -2.04 12.83
CA ASP A 662 4.92 -0.84 13.03
C ASP A 662 4.31 -0.30 11.73
N SER A 663 2.98 -0.24 11.74
CA SER A 663 2.14 0.47 10.78
C SER A 663 1.38 1.64 11.38
N VAL A 664 1.21 1.71 12.71
CA VAL A 664 0.33 2.67 13.38
C VAL A 664 1.04 4.00 13.55
N TYR A 665 2.16 4.01 14.26
CA TYR A 665 2.91 5.23 14.58
C TYR A 665 3.61 5.77 13.33
N TYR A 666 4.23 4.88 12.55
CA TYR A 666 4.79 5.14 11.22
C TYR A 666 3.77 5.85 10.30
N THR A 667 2.48 5.47 10.33
CA THR A 667 1.46 6.14 9.51
C THR A 667 1.21 7.58 9.95
N LYS A 668 1.29 7.90 11.25
CA LYS A 668 1.21 9.29 11.74
C LYS A 668 2.38 10.13 11.25
N PHE A 669 3.61 9.61 11.33
CA PHE A 669 4.79 10.29 10.76
C PHE A 669 4.66 10.45 9.24
N LYS A 670 4.27 9.39 8.51
CA LYS A 670 4.03 9.41 7.06
C LYS A 670 2.99 10.44 6.61
N LEU A 671 1.95 10.66 7.40
CA LEU A 671 0.89 11.61 7.08
C LEU A 671 1.26 13.04 7.49
N TYR A 672 1.79 13.24 8.70
CA TYR A 672 1.87 14.56 9.32
C TYR A 672 3.29 15.11 9.53
N CYS A 673 4.33 14.27 9.59
CA CYS A 673 5.71 14.76 9.73
C CYS A 673 6.36 14.92 8.35
N LYS A 674 6.34 16.15 7.82
CA LYS A 674 6.90 16.53 6.52
C LYS A 674 7.54 17.92 6.58
N PRO A 675 8.49 18.24 5.67
CA PRO A 675 8.91 19.60 5.40
C PRO A 675 7.74 20.45 4.87
N ASP A 676 7.73 21.73 5.23
CA ASP A 676 6.78 22.78 4.82
C ASP A 676 5.29 22.38 4.92
N MET A 677 4.91 21.82 6.07
CA MET A 677 3.55 21.40 6.36
C MET A 677 2.91 22.43 7.29
N GLU A 678 1.85 23.12 6.84
CA GLU A 678 1.25 24.24 7.59
C GLU A 678 2.28 25.32 8.04
N GLY A 679 3.32 25.56 7.22
CA GLY A 679 4.40 26.51 7.52
C GLY A 679 5.43 26.03 8.55
N ARG A 680 5.45 24.74 8.89
CA ARG A 680 6.41 24.15 9.84
C ARG A 680 7.10 22.92 9.24
N ASN A 681 8.37 22.73 9.59
CA ASN A 681 9.17 21.60 9.12
C ASN A 681 9.17 20.47 10.16
N CYS A 682 8.88 19.24 9.74
CA CYS A 682 9.09 18.04 10.54
C CYS A 682 9.83 16.97 9.71
N TYR A 683 10.82 16.34 10.33
CA TYR A 683 11.75 15.40 9.70
C TYR A 683 11.50 14.02 10.31
N ALA A 684 10.91 13.10 9.54
CA ALA A 684 10.43 11.82 10.09
C ALA A 684 11.58 10.95 10.65
N ASP A 685 12.73 11.02 9.99
CA ASP A 685 14.01 10.41 10.35
C ASP A 685 14.57 10.88 11.71
N GLU A 686 14.30 12.11 12.14
CA GLU A 686 14.75 12.67 13.43
C GLU A 686 13.75 12.48 14.59
N HIS A 687 12.54 11.97 14.33
CA HIS A 687 11.45 11.94 15.31
C HIS A 687 10.71 10.60 15.43
N TYR A 688 10.65 9.79 14.37
CA TYR A 688 9.87 8.55 14.36
C TYR A 688 10.40 7.51 15.34
N LEU A 689 11.67 7.09 15.19
CA LEU A 689 12.28 6.07 16.04
C LEU A 689 12.40 6.50 17.51
N PRO A 690 12.87 7.73 17.84
CA PRO A 690 12.92 8.20 19.22
C PRO A 690 11.54 8.17 19.89
N THR A 691 10.50 8.66 19.21
CA THR A 691 9.12 8.66 19.73
C THR A 691 8.58 7.24 19.90
N LEU A 692 8.79 6.36 18.91
CA LEU A 692 8.33 4.98 18.95
C LEU A 692 8.93 4.21 20.13
N PHE A 693 10.26 4.25 20.29
CA PHE A 693 10.91 3.53 21.37
C PHE A 693 10.62 4.15 22.74
N HIS A 694 10.50 5.47 22.87
CA HIS A 694 10.10 6.10 24.13
C HIS A 694 8.73 5.61 24.64
N MET A 695 7.75 5.41 23.74
CA MET A 695 6.42 4.94 24.10
C MET A 695 6.32 3.42 24.34
N VAL A 696 7.22 2.63 23.75
CA VAL A 696 7.08 1.17 23.64
C VAL A 696 8.14 0.40 24.43
N ASP A 697 9.39 0.83 24.40
CA ASP A 697 10.48 0.26 25.20
C ASP A 697 11.55 1.33 25.56
N PRO A 698 11.24 2.26 26.48
CA PRO A 698 12.18 3.28 26.92
C PRO A 698 13.35 2.71 27.74
N GLY A 699 13.28 1.45 28.20
CA GLY A 699 14.36 0.77 28.92
C GLY A 699 15.31 -0.01 28.01
N GLY A 700 14.85 -0.41 26.82
CA GLY A 700 15.63 -1.10 25.80
C GLY A 700 16.56 -0.20 24.97
N ILE A 701 16.48 1.13 25.12
CA ILE A 701 17.32 2.09 24.39
C ILE A 701 18.25 2.91 25.31
N ALA A 702 19.40 3.30 24.76
CA ALA A 702 20.42 4.08 25.46
C ALA A 702 20.10 5.58 25.62
N ASN A 703 19.14 6.09 24.84
CA ASN A 703 18.84 7.52 24.63
C ASN A 703 19.96 8.35 23.95
N TRP A 704 21.03 7.71 23.50
CA TRP A 704 22.11 8.30 22.70
C TRP A 704 22.53 7.35 21.55
N SER A 705 23.29 7.87 20.57
CA SER A 705 23.72 7.12 19.38
C SER A 705 25.24 6.90 19.34
N VAL A 706 25.66 5.70 18.90
CA VAL A 706 27.09 5.35 18.66
C VAL A 706 27.72 6.06 17.45
N THR A 707 27.01 6.96 16.77
CA THR A 707 27.55 7.75 15.66
C THR A 707 27.75 9.21 16.07
N HIS A 708 29.00 9.64 16.21
CA HIS A 708 29.37 11.03 16.47
C HIS A 708 28.94 11.95 15.32
N VAL A 709 28.33 13.08 15.67
CA VAL A 709 27.93 14.14 14.74
C VAL A 709 28.28 15.50 15.34
N ASP A 710 29.20 16.23 14.72
CA ASP A 710 29.65 17.53 15.21
C ASP A 710 28.69 18.66 14.81
N TRP A 711 27.95 19.18 15.79
CA TRP A 711 27.01 20.30 15.64
C TRP A 711 27.56 21.63 16.17
N SER A 712 28.87 21.74 16.44
CA SER A 712 29.50 22.94 17.03
C SER A 712 29.30 24.23 16.22
N GLU A 713 29.04 24.12 14.92
CA GLU A 713 28.80 25.26 14.03
C GLU A 713 27.36 25.84 14.12
N GLU A 714 26.44 25.22 14.86
CA GLU A 714 25.00 25.59 14.97
C GLU A 714 24.27 25.79 13.60
N LYS A 715 24.71 25.10 12.53
CA LYS A 715 24.14 25.17 11.17
C LYS A 715 23.05 24.10 10.94
N TRP A 716 22.30 24.25 9.84
CA TRP A 716 21.35 23.26 9.31
C TRP A 716 21.95 21.90 8.96
N HIS A 717 23.27 21.83 8.82
CA HIS A 717 24.03 20.61 8.56
C HIS A 717 25.20 20.56 9.56
N PRO A 718 25.59 19.37 10.02
CA PRO A 718 26.73 19.22 10.91
C PRO A 718 28.03 19.58 10.18
N LYS A 719 29.06 19.88 10.97
CA LYS A 719 30.41 20.16 10.48
C LYS A 719 30.91 18.98 9.64
N ALA A 720 31.62 19.31 8.56
CA ALA A 720 32.17 18.34 7.64
C ALA A 720 33.70 18.50 7.55
N TYR A 721 34.42 17.48 8.01
CA TYR A 721 35.88 17.45 8.06
C TYR A 721 36.46 17.20 6.66
N ARG A 722 37.38 18.07 6.25
CA ARG A 722 38.23 17.92 5.05
C ARG A 722 39.53 17.20 5.40
N ALA A 723 40.33 16.86 4.39
CA ALA A 723 41.63 16.20 4.57
C ALA A 723 42.51 16.89 5.63
N GLN A 724 42.64 18.22 5.57
CA GLN A 724 43.43 19.02 6.51
C GLN A 724 42.94 18.97 7.98
N ASP A 725 41.65 18.68 8.19
CA ASP A 725 41.05 18.66 9.53
C ASP A 725 41.25 17.29 10.20
N VAL A 726 41.50 16.23 9.41
CA VAL A 726 41.69 14.86 9.91
C VAL A 726 43.11 14.66 10.42
N THR A 727 43.29 14.89 11.72
CA THR A 727 44.53 14.58 12.46
C THR A 727 44.31 13.44 13.46
N PHE A 728 45.40 12.88 13.99
CA PHE A 728 45.35 11.88 15.05
C PHE A 728 44.65 12.41 16.32
N GLU A 729 44.91 13.67 16.67
CA GLU A 729 44.34 14.35 17.83
C GLU A 729 42.83 14.53 17.68
N LEU A 730 42.33 14.89 16.49
CA LEU A 730 40.88 14.97 16.25
C LEU A 730 40.22 13.61 16.52
N LEU A 731 40.75 12.54 15.93
CA LEU A 731 40.17 11.21 16.04
C LEU A 731 40.24 10.69 17.49
N LYS A 732 41.39 10.87 18.14
CA LYS A 732 41.60 10.54 19.56
C LYS A 732 40.62 11.28 20.48
N ASN A 733 40.39 12.57 20.23
CA ASN A 733 39.43 13.37 20.99
C ASN A 733 38.00 12.84 20.82
N ILE A 734 37.58 12.49 19.59
CA ILE A 734 36.25 11.93 19.34
C ILE A 734 36.10 10.55 20.03
N THR A 735 37.10 9.67 19.96
CA THR A 735 37.10 8.36 20.64
C THR A 735 37.16 8.45 22.16
N SER A 736 37.53 9.59 22.73
CA SER A 736 37.57 9.78 24.19
C SER A 736 36.28 10.35 24.78
N ILE A 737 35.28 10.70 23.96
CA ILE A 737 34.01 11.26 24.46
C ILE A 737 33.19 10.13 25.08
N ASP A 738 32.95 10.22 26.39
CA ASP A 738 32.20 9.26 27.20
C ASP A 738 30.88 9.84 27.77
N GLU A 739 30.44 10.97 27.22
CA GLU A 739 29.23 11.71 27.57
C GLU A 739 28.47 12.20 26.33
N SER A 740 27.15 12.04 26.35
CA SER A 740 26.23 12.56 25.33
C SER A 740 25.71 13.95 25.74
N TYR A 741 25.76 14.90 24.81
CA TYR A 741 25.37 16.30 25.03
C TYR A 741 24.23 16.69 24.07
N HIS A 742 23.08 17.09 24.62
CA HIS A 742 21.93 17.56 23.86
C HIS A 742 21.63 19.00 24.22
N LYS A 743 21.62 19.88 23.22
CA LYS A 743 21.27 21.29 23.38
C LYS A 743 19.84 21.51 22.91
N THR A 744 18.98 22.03 23.79
CA THR A 744 17.60 22.36 23.42
C THR A 744 17.57 23.54 22.45
N SER A 745 16.52 23.60 21.63
CA SER A 745 16.42 24.59 20.53
C SER A 745 15.66 25.86 20.89
N ASP A 746 15.11 25.93 22.10
CA ASP A 746 14.42 27.10 22.63
C ASP A 746 15.41 28.18 23.14
N GLU A 747 14.87 29.34 23.54
CA GLU A 747 15.66 30.49 23.99
C GLU A 747 16.55 30.19 25.20
N SER A 748 16.18 29.23 26.05
CA SER A 748 17.00 28.85 27.22
C SER A 748 18.27 28.09 26.85
N LYS A 749 18.34 27.49 25.65
CA LYS A 749 19.46 26.69 25.13
C LYS A 749 20.05 25.72 26.18
N GLN A 750 19.19 25.10 26.99
CA GLN A 750 19.58 24.16 28.05
C GLN A 750 20.41 23.02 27.48
N VAL A 751 21.51 22.70 28.17
CA VAL A 751 22.39 21.57 27.84
C VAL A 751 22.04 20.42 28.77
N GLN A 752 21.51 19.34 28.20
CA GLN A 752 21.37 18.05 28.85
C GLN A 752 22.67 17.27 28.61
N GLN A 753 23.35 16.90 29.67
CA GLN A 753 24.60 16.11 29.64
C GLN A 753 24.32 14.79 30.36
N SER A 754 24.74 13.68 29.78
CA SER A 754 24.55 12.35 30.38
C SER A 754 25.73 11.43 30.08
N PRO A 755 26.18 10.60 31.02
CA PRO A 755 27.26 9.65 30.78
C PRO A 755 26.80 8.54 29.84
N CYS A 756 27.66 8.14 28.90
CA CYS A 756 27.42 7.01 28.02
C CYS A 756 27.64 5.71 28.81
N LEU A 757 26.53 5.17 29.34
CA LEU A 757 26.52 3.93 30.12
C LEU A 757 26.35 2.71 29.20
N TRP A 758 27.41 1.93 29.07
CA TRP A 758 27.42 0.62 28.43
C TRP A 758 27.30 -0.46 29.50
N ASN A 759 26.19 -1.20 29.52
CA ASN A 759 25.89 -2.20 30.55
C ASN A 759 26.08 -1.68 32.00
N GLY A 760 25.79 -0.39 32.23
CA GLY A 760 25.97 0.28 33.53
C GLY A 760 27.37 0.86 33.80
N MET A 761 28.36 0.61 32.95
CA MET A 761 29.72 1.18 33.05
C MET A 761 29.89 2.37 32.12
N LYS A 762 30.59 3.43 32.56
CA LYS A 762 30.95 4.54 31.67
C LYS A 762 31.94 4.04 30.61
N ARG A 763 31.65 4.30 29.34
CA ARG A 763 32.49 3.96 28.17
C ARG A 763 32.45 5.10 27.15
N PRO A 764 33.43 5.17 26.23
CA PRO A 764 33.30 6.00 25.03
C PRO A 764 31.95 5.76 24.34
N CYS A 765 31.30 6.83 23.90
CA CYS A 765 30.01 6.76 23.23
C CYS A 765 30.15 6.24 21.79
N TYR A 766 31.15 6.74 21.05
CA TYR A 766 31.09 6.74 19.60
C TYR A 766 31.96 5.65 18.95
N LEU A 767 31.32 4.78 18.17
CA LEU A 767 31.97 3.74 17.36
C LEU A 767 32.21 4.22 15.92
N PHE A 768 31.43 5.20 15.48
CA PHE A 768 31.48 5.77 14.13
C PHE A 768 31.43 7.29 14.21
N ALA A 769 31.93 7.99 13.18
CA ALA A 769 31.82 9.44 13.08
C ALA A 769 31.41 9.91 11.69
N ARG A 770 30.80 11.10 11.65
CA ARG A 770 30.47 11.86 10.45
C ARG A 770 30.49 13.37 10.76
N LYS A 771 30.69 14.27 9.79
CA LYS A 771 30.73 14.04 8.34
C LYS A 771 32.15 14.20 7.80
N PHE A 772 32.61 13.27 6.97
CA PHE A 772 33.93 13.37 6.31
C PHE A 772 33.76 13.58 4.79
N TYR A 773 34.59 14.44 4.20
CA TYR A 773 34.67 14.59 2.74
C TYR A 773 35.53 13.47 2.12
N PRO A 774 35.26 13.04 0.87
CA PRO A 774 36.05 11.99 0.19
C PRO A 774 37.56 12.25 0.19
N GLU A 775 37.95 13.53 0.11
CA GLU A 775 39.33 14.01 0.19
C GLU A 775 40.10 13.50 1.42
N ALA A 776 39.40 13.17 2.52
CA ALA A 776 40.02 12.72 3.77
C ALA A 776 40.44 11.25 3.78
N LEU A 777 40.11 10.46 2.74
CA LEU A 777 40.32 9.01 2.71
C LEU A 777 41.78 8.61 2.99
N ASP A 778 42.75 9.26 2.35
CA ASP A 778 44.16 8.86 2.47
C ASP A 778 44.71 9.15 3.88
N ASN A 779 44.33 10.28 4.48
CA ASN A 779 44.67 10.59 5.87
C ASN A 779 44.03 9.60 6.85
N LEU A 780 42.76 9.24 6.64
CA LEU A 780 42.06 8.24 7.45
C LEU A 780 42.73 6.86 7.33
N LEU A 781 43.10 6.42 6.12
CA LEU A 781 43.77 5.13 5.87
C LEU A 781 45.15 5.06 6.54
N HIS A 782 45.93 6.13 6.44
CA HIS A 782 47.23 6.28 7.09
C HIS A 782 47.12 6.24 8.61
N LEU A 783 46.17 6.98 9.18
CA LEU A 783 46.00 7.08 10.63
C LEU A 783 45.29 5.87 11.25
N PHE A 784 44.47 5.11 10.50
CA PHE A 784 43.61 4.02 11.01
C PHE A 784 44.33 3.12 12.02
N SER A 785 45.45 2.53 11.63
CA SER A 785 46.22 1.59 12.48
C SER A 785 46.76 2.22 13.77
N ASN A 786 46.88 3.55 13.83
CA ASN A 786 47.40 4.26 15.01
C ASN A 786 46.28 4.67 15.97
N TYR A 787 45.11 5.12 15.47
CA TYR A 787 44.02 5.57 16.34
C TYR A 787 43.09 4.43 16.79
N THR A 788 43.02 3.31 16.06
CA THR A 788 42.21 2.16 16.49
C THR A 788 42.91 1.24 17.48
N SER A 789 44.21 1.41 17.74
CA SER A 789 45.01 0.53 18.60
C SER A 789 45.01 0.95 20.09
N ILE A 790 43.99 1.71 20.54
CA ILE A 790 43.92 2.39 21.85
C ILE A 790 42.65 2.00 22.60
#